data_AF-A0A835SXU6-F1
#
_entry.id   AF-A0A835SXU6-F1
#
_cell.length_a   1.000
_cell.length_b   1.000
_cell.length_c   1.000
_cell.angle_alpha   90.00
_cell.angle_beta   90.00
_cell.angle_gamma   90.00
#
_symmetry.space_group_name_H-M   'P 1'
#
loop_
_entity.id
_entity.type
_entity.pdbx_description
1 polymer ?
#
loop_
_entity_poly.entity_id
_entity_poly.type
_entity_poly.pdbx_seq_one_letter_code
_entity_poly.pdbx_strand_id
1 'polypeptide(L)'
;MAYAVQRVLLVWQESPVLLEHFFEPTQIDWRLTPDLGIDLRKEVVGSARHYNFGADSRNPMRHEVLKGTFQQLPDRVITASTNWGAEDPVGGPVPDLSQHTPLMGQLARALFRLSPAVEAATDAALASVGVQPGQPYVALHLRLGGQIGEEFAIQRFSLGQPHEVLQVASECAAGLVEEDKRRLRHAAVAAAVLAPTQAAAALAAVTESESHMPHVLLTDNDELRRRVAAGELPPWVSPELHPVHLRLRRIPGADNASAAAAGAPPAALSPAEMAAVVKAHVTSLADFGILVRARCVVLSPSGFSLQAQLLGNQACAATLGRDDRSGVEPCPGTERGWGWCSEPDCWLPEYVEWHRAHRGRPDAKYLVWVCYRDDGLNGRDAAARNVWGDCAGLGDRLRGIQYLARIAYGAKRVLLVWQESPVPLKHFFEPTQIDWRLTPDLGIDLLKEVAHSAAHYVVGAEHGNALKQEIGQGTFQQLPDRVVTVSTNWLAEDPVGGPVPDLSQHTPLMGQLARALFRLSPAVEAATDAALASVGVQPGQPYVALHLRLGGQIGEEFAIQRFSLGQPHEVLQVASECAAGLVEEDKRRLRHAAVAAAVLAPTQAAAAALAAVTESESHMPHVLLTDNDELRRRVAAGELPPWVSPELHPVHLRLQRLPGAGNASAAAAGALPAALSPAEMAAVVKAHVTSLADFGILVRARCVVLSPSGFSLQAQLLGNQACAATLGRDDRSGVEPCPGTERGWGWWWGQWWCRLVGGCGKKAGSGQRSVATM
;
A
#
# COMPACT_ATOMS: atom_id res chain seq x y z
N MET A 1 11.24 0.65 21.48
CA MET A 1 10.37 1.29 22.48
C MET A 1 11.08 1.59 23.80
N ALA A 2 11.60 0.60 24.55
CA ALA A 2 12.26 0.81 25.85
C ALA A 2 13.33 1.94 25.83
N TYR A 3 14.16 1.96 24.78
CA TYR A 3 15.12 3.03 24.53
C TYR A 3 14.48 4.44 24.43
N ALA A 4 13.40 4.58 23.67
CA ALA A 4 12.70 5.86 23.47
C ALA A 4 12.05 6.41 24.76
N VAL A 5 11.81 5.54 25.74
CA VAL A 5 11.18 5.89 27.02
C VAL A 5 12.18 5.82 28.18
N GLN A 6 13.47 5.61 27.89
CA GLN A 6 14.57 5.50 28.86
C GLN A 6 14.27 4.50 29.99
N ARG A 7 13.69 3.34 29.65
CA ARG A 7 13.42 2.25 30.62
C ARG A 7 14.21 0.99 30.29
N VAL A 8 14.46 0.18 31.32
CA VAL A 8 15.09 -1.14 31.20
C VAL A 8 14.05 -2.14 30.70
N LEU A 9 14.43 -2.95 29.70
CA LEU A 9 13.61 -4.05 29.20
C LEU A 9 13.86 -5.29 30.06
N LEU A 10 12.81 -5.80 30.69
CA LEU A 10 12.82 -7.07 31.42
C LEU A 10 11.80 -8.01 30.78
N VAL A 11 12.21 -9.25 30.48
CA VAL A 11 11.32 -10.26 29.92
C VAL A 11 10.83 -11.16 31.05
N TRP A 12 9.52 -11.25 31.18
CA TRP A 12 8.86 -12.17 32.09
C TRP A 12 8.06 -13.20 31.32
N GLN A 13 8.11 -14.45 31.79
CA GLN A 13 7.42 -15.55 31.17
C GLN A 13 6.74 -16.39 32.25
N GLU A 14 5.42 -16.55 32.16
CA GLU A 14 4.66 -17.49 33.00
C GLU A 14 4.73 -18.94 32.49
N SER A 15 5.46 -19.15 31.38
CA SER A 15 5.64 -20.47 30.79
C SER A 15 6.58 -21.32 31.65
N PRO A 16 6.28 -22.62 31.84
CA PRO A 16 7.23 -23.57 32.40
C PRO A 16 8.53 -23.69 31.58
N VAL A 17 8.48 -23.28 30.31
CA VAL A 17 9.61 -23.26 29.40
C VAL A 17 10.12 -21.83 29.29
N LEU A 18 11.12 -21.49 30.09
CA LEU A 18 11.76 -20.17 30.11
C LEU A 18 12.59 -19.91 28.84
N LEU A 19 12.57 -18.67 28.35
CA LEU A 19 13.38 -18.18 27.24
C LEU A 19 14.88 -18.43 27.46
N GLU A 20 15.32 -18.42 28.72
CA GLU A 20 16.69 -18.70 29.16
C GLU A 20 17.18 -20.12 28.81
N HIS A 21 16.27 -21.07 28.60
CA HIS A 21 16.66 -22.40 28.11
C HIS A 21 17.13 -22.36 26.65
N PHE A 22 16.76 -21.31 25.91
CA PHE A 22 16.97 -21.20 24.47
C PHE A 22 17.94 -20.10 24.09
N PHE A 23 17.94 -19.02 24.86
CA PHE A 23 18.77 -17.86 24.61
C PHE A 23 19.47 -17.39 25.89
N GLU A 24 20.72 -16.98 25.73
CA GLU A 24 21.46 -16.23 26.74
C GLU A 24 21.44 -14.73 26.38
N PRO A 25 21.40 -13.84 27.38
CA PRO A 25 21.64 -12.43 27.13
C PRO A 25 23.07 -12.19 26.66
N THR A 26 23.26 -11.20 25.79
CA THR A 26 24.59 -10.80 25.31
C THR A 26 25.00 -9.46 25.91
N GLN A 27 24.69 -8.36 25.23
CA GLN A 27 25.06 -7.00 25.65
C GLN A 27 24.01 -6.38 26.58
N ILE A 28 22.76 -6.81 26.45
CA ILE A 28 21.63 -6.34 27.26
C ILE A 28 21.09 -7.53 28.04
N ASP A 29 21.24 -7.48 29.37
CA ASP A 29 20.63 -8.48 30.25
C ASP A 29 19.14 -8.17 30.42
N TRP A 30 18.31 -8.96 29.74
CA TRP A 30 16.85 -8.85 29.78
C TRP A 30 16.21 -9.75 30.84
N ARG A 31 17.01 -10.55 31.56
CA ARG A 31 16.50 -11.50 32.53
C ARG A 31 15.93 -10.78 33.74
N LEU A 32 14.82 -11.31 34.23
CA LEU A 32 14.27 -10.88 35.50
C LEU A 32 14.85 -11.74 36.61
N THR A 33 15.87 -11.22 37.29
CA THR A 33 16.52 -11.92 38.38
C THR A 33 15.97 -11.47 39.75
N PRO A 34 15.92 -12.36 40.77
CA PRO A 34 15.36 -12.01 42.09
C PRO A 34 16.04 -10.84 42.80
N ASP A 35 17.33 -10.59 42.53
CA ASP A 35 18.13 -9.49 43.08
C ASP A 35 17.68 -8.10 42.62
N LEU A 36 16.86 -8.01 41.55
CA LEU A 36 16.21 -6.76 41.16
C LEU A 36 15.16 -6.30 42.19
N GLY A 37 14.76 -7.17 43.12
CA GLY A 37 13.77 -6.88 44.15
C GLY A 37 12.37 -6.60 43.60
N ILE A 38 12.09 -7.08 42.38
CA ILE A 38 10.81 -6.94 41.69
C ILE A 38 9.99 -8.20 41.95
N ASP A 39 8.94 -8.09 42.76
CA ASP A 39 7.98 -9.19 42.98
C ASP A 39 6.87 -9.07 41.92
N LEU A 40 7.09 -9.63 40.73
CA LEU A 40 6.14 -9.48 39.63
C LEU A 40 4.74 -9.99 39.97
N ARG A 41 4.57 -11.01 40.83
CA ARG A 41 3.22 -11.42 41.19
C ARG A 41 2.49 -10.33 41.96
N LYS A 42 3.19 -9.57 42.80
CA LYS A 42 2.61 -8.41 43.49
C LYS A 42 2.53 -7.17 42.59
N GLU A 43 3.55 -6.93 41.79
CA GLU A 43 3.65 -5.71 40.96
C GLU A 43 2.80 -5.79 39.69
N VAL A 44 2.66 -6.96 39.06
CA VAL A 44 1.78 -7.15 37.89
C VAL A 44 0.32 -7.17 38.31
N VAL A 45 -0.04 -7.93 39.36
CA VAL A 45 -1.42 -7.97 39.88
C VAL A 45 -1.82 -6.65 40.53
N GLY A 46 -0.86 -5.90 41.07
CA GLY A 46 -1.07 -4.57 41.64
C GLY A 46 -0.98 -3.42 40.63
N SER A 47 -0.37 -3.62 39.45
CA SER A 47 -0.30 -2.56 38.43
C SER A 47 -1.68 -2.39 37.77
N ALA A 48 -2.16 -1.16 37.73
CA ALA A 48 -3.43 -0.83 37.08
C ALA A 48 -3.34 -0.87 35.54
N ARG A 49 -2.14 -1.11 34.96
CA ARG A 49 -1.88 -0.95 33.52
C ARG A 49 -1.05 -2.10 32.97
N HIS A 50 -1.76 -3.10 32.44
CA HIS A 50 -1.21 -4.12 31.55
C HIS A 50 -1.56 -3.77 30.10
N TYR A 51 -0.58 -3.66 29.22
CA TYR A 51 -0.81 -3.42 27.80
C TYR A 51 -0.78 -4.73 27.03
N ASN A 52 -1.91 -5.13 26.43
CA ASN A 52 -1.98 -6.30 25.56
C ASN A 52 -1.95 -5.85 24.09
N PHE A 53 -0.93 -6.31 23.36
CA PHE A 53 -0.75 -6.08 21.93
C PHE A 53 -1.46 -7.22 21.17
N GLY A 54 -2.77 -7.08 21.00
CA GLY A 54 -3.57 -7.91 20.11
C GLY A 54 -3.66 -7.31 18.69
N ALA A 55 -4.25 -8.05 17.76
CA ALA A 55 -4.43 -7.63 16.36
C ALA A 55 -5.39 -6.43 16.16
N ASP A 56 -5.96 -5.88 17.24
CA ASP A 56 -6.88 -4.75 17.15
C ASP A 56 -6.10 -3.43 17.17
N SER A 57 -6.33 -2.60 16.14
CA SER A 57 -5.67 -1.31 15.83
C SER A 57 -5.66 -0.25 16.96
N ARG A 58 -6.30 -0.52 18.10
CA ARG A 58 -6.44 0.40 19.24
C ARG A 58 -5.45 0.09 20.35
N ASN A 59 -4.16 0.13 20.05
CA ASN A 59 -3.12 -0.04 21.05
C ASN A 59 -3.05 1.19 21.99
N PRO A 60 -3.48 1.10 23.26
CA PRO A 60 -3.49 2.24 24.18
C PRO A 60 -2.06 2.71 24.48
N MET A 61 -1.08 1.81 24.45
CA MET A 61 0.33 2.15 24.64
C MET A 61 0.85 3.02 23.49
N ARG A 62 0.46 2.70 22.24
CA ARG A 62 0.80 3.51 21.05
C ARG A 62 0.28 4.94 21.21
N HIS A 63 -0.94 5.10 21.73
CA HIS A 63 -1.53 6.41 21.97
C HIS A 63 -0.78 7.22 23.04
N GLU A 64 -0.33 6.56 24.12
CA GLU A 64 0.47 7.19 25.18
C GLU A 64 1.90 7.56 24.70
N VAL A 65 2.53 6.73 23.85
CA VAL A 65 3.84 7.03 23.25
C VAL A 65 3.73 8.18 22.25
N LEU A 66 2.73 8.17 21.38
CA LEU A 66 2.44 9.25 20.42
C LEU A 66 2.20 10.60 21.10
N LYS A 67 1.54 10.60 22.26
CA LYS A 67 1.25 11.80 23.05
C LYS A 67 2.44 12.28 23.89
N GLY A 68 3.54 11.53 23.95
CA GLY A 68 4.65 11.81 24.86
C GLY A 68 4.31 11.65 26.36
N THR A 69 3.11 11.15 26.69
CA THR A 69 2.65 10.96 28.07
C THR A 69 3.21 9.69 28.70
N PHE A 70 3.74 8.77 27.89
CA PHE A 70 4.33 7.53 28.37
C PHE A 70 5.51 7.74 29.34
N GLN A 71 6.33 8.77 29.14
CA GLN A 71 7.43 9.11 30.06
C GLN A 71 6.95 9.64 31.42
N GLN A 72 5.69 10.10 31.49
CA GLN A 72 5.08 10.68 32.70
C GLN A 72 4.35 9.63 33.55
N LEU A 73 4.35 8.36 33.15
CA LEU A 73 3.69 7.30 33.89
C LEU A 73 4.42 7.06 35.23
N PRO A 74 3.71 7.17 36.38
CA PRO A 74 4.30 7.02 37.71
C PRO A 74 4.66 5.57 38.04
N ASP A 75 4.17 4.61 37.24
CA ASP A 75 4.37 3.19 37.47
C ASP A 75 5.86 2.83 37.36
N ARG A 76 6.39 2.19 38.41
CA ARG A 76 7.78 1.68 38.45
C ARG A 76 7.99 0.55 37.43
N VAL A 77 6.99 -0.32 37.29
CA VAL A 77 6.97 -1.44 36.33
C VAL A 77 5.78 -1.26 35.39
N ILE A 78 6.05 -1.33 34.09
CA ILE A 78 5.01 -1.34 33.06
C ILE A 78 5.06 -2.71 32.40
N THR A 79 3.94 -3.42 32.38
CA THR A 79 3.86 -4.72 31.72
C THR A 79 3.22 -4.61 30.35
N ALA A 80 3.80 -5.32 29.40
CA ALA A 80 3.31 -5.46 28.05
C ALA A 80 3.32 -6.95 27.67
N SER A 81 2.26 -7.43 27.05
CA SER A 81 2.21 -8.75 26.42
C SER A 81 2.02 -8.59 24.91
N THR A 82 2.79 -9.34 24.12
CA THR A 82 2.68 -9.30 22.65
C THR A 82 2.55 -10.73 22.14
N ASN A 83 1.45 -11.03 21.43
CA ASN A 83 1.27 -12.35 20.80
C ASN A 83 1.68 -12.37 19.32
N TRP A 84 2.05 -11.22 18.76
CA TRP A 84 2.42 -11.02 17.36
C TRP A 84 3.61 -10.07 17.27
N GLY A 85 4.43 -10.22 16.24
CA GLY A 85 5.44 -9.23 15.87
C GLY A 85 4.73 -7.89 15.68
N ALA A 86 4.82 -7.01 16.68
CA ALA A 86 4.24 -5.68 16.64
C ALA A 86 5.10 -4.82 15.70
N GLU A 87 4.91 -5.03 14.40
CA GLU A 87 5.62 -4.32 13.32
C GLU A 87 4.87 -3.07 12.86
N ASP A 88 3.66 -2.84 13.39
CA ASP A 88 2.94 -1.59 13.18
C ASP A 88 3.81 -0.42 13.65
N PRO A 89 4.16 0.55 12.77
CA PRO A 89 5.00 1.66 13.15
C PRO A 89 4.32 2.43 14.29
N VAL A 90 5.02 2.48 15.43
CA VAL A 90 4.69 3.36 16.54
C VAL A 90 5.00 4.77 16.04
N GLY A 91 4.08 5.39 15.30
CA GLY A 91 4.22 6.77 14.86
C GLY A 91 4.68 7.66 16.02
N GLY A 92 5.45 8.71 15.71
CA GLY A 92 6.12 9.56 16.70
C GLY A 92 7.63 9.62 16.48
N PRO A 93 8.43 10.10 17.46
CA PRO A 93 9.88 10.26 17.32
C PRO A 93 10.67 8.93 17.34
N VAL A 94 9.98 7.78 17.27
CA VAL A 94 10.61 6.46 17.19
C VAL A 94 10.86 6.16 15.71
N PRO A 95 12.11 5.91 15.27
CA PRO A 95 12.39 5.53 13.89
C PRO A 95 11.53 4.33 13.50
N ASP A 96 11.00 4.33 12.27
CA ASP A 96 10.33 3.17 11.71
C ASP A 96 11.36 2.05 11.49
N LEU A 97 11.53 1.20 12.50
CA LEU A 97 12.50 0.12 12.48
C LEU A 97 12.11 -1.01 11.52
N SER A 98 10.85 -1.06 11.07
CA SER A 98 10.38 -2.06 10.10
C SER A 98 11.08 -1.90 8.74
N GLN A 99 11.57 -0.70 8.43
CA GLN A 99 12.34 -0.39 7.21
C GLN A 99 13.86 -0.57 7.39
N HIS A 100 14.31 -0.98 8.58
CA HIS A 100 15.74 -1.03 8.95
C HIS A 100 16.18 -2.40 9.48
N THR A 101 16.09 -3.44 8.65
CA THR A 101 16.57 -4.82 8.94
C THR A 101 17.96 -4.88 9.59
N PRO A 102 18.98 -4.09 9.15
CA PRO A 102 20.30 -4.14 9.76
C PRO A 102 20.30 -3.72 11.25
N LEU A 103 19.51 -2.71 11.61
CA LEU A 103 19.43 -2.20 12.97
C LEU A 103 18.66 -3.17 13.88
N MET A 104 17.57 -3.75 13.37
CA MET A 104 16.84 -4.81 14.07
C MET A 104 17.73 -6.04 14.30
N GLY A 105 18.57 -6.40 13.33
CA GLY A 105 19.52 -7.49 13.49
C GLY A 105 20.61 -7.20 14.53
N GLN A 106 21.12 -5.96 14.59
CA GLN A 106 22.05 -5.56 15.65
C GLN A 106 21.40 -5.61 17.03
N LEU A 107 20.17 -5.12 17.17
CA LEU A 107 19.42 -5.16 18.42
C LEU A 107 19.14 -6.61 18.86
N ALA A 108 18.71 -7.46 17.93
CA ALA A 108 18.48 -8.88 18.20
C ALA A 108 19.76 -9.56 18.73
N ARG A 109 20.91 -9.33 18.08
CA ARG A 109 22.21 -9.88 18.52
C ARG A 109 22.74 -9.26 19.82
N ALA A 110 22.35 -8.03 20.15
CA ALA A 110 22.65 -7.39 21.42
C ALA A 110 21.77 -7.88 22.58
N LEU A 111 20.61 -8.49 22.27
CA LEU A 111 19.71 -9.08 23.24
C LEU A 111 19.92 -10.57 23.41
N PHE A 112 20.13 -11.32 22.32
CA PHE A 112 20.07 -12.77 22.34
C PHE A 112 21.30 -13.41 21.68
N ARG A 113 21.79 -14.48 22.31
CA ARG A 113 22.64 -15.52 21.73
C ARG A 113 21.98 -16.86 21.99
N LEU A 114 22.16 -17.85 21.12
CA LEU A 114 21.69 -19.21 21.36
C LEU A 114 22.29 -19.77 22.66
N SER A 115 21.50 -20.46 23.47
CA SER A 115 22.02 -21.14 24.66
C SER A 115 22.97 -22.28 24.26
N PRO A 116 23.92 -22.66 25.14
CA PRO A 116 24.82 -23.79 24.89
C PRO A 116 24.08 -25.10 24.55
N ALA A 117 22.87 -25.29 25.10
CA ALA A 117 22.03 -26.45 24.81
C ALA A 117 21.51 -26.43 23.36
N VAL A 118 21.09 -25.27 22.86
CA VAL A 118 20.65 -25.10 21.46
C VAL A 118 21.86 -25.16 20.51
N GLU A 119 23.00 -24.58 20.88
CA GLU A 119 24.25 -24.69 20.11
C GLU A 119 24.66 -26.17 19.94
N ALA A 120 24.67 -26.94 21.03
CA ALA A 120 25.00 -28.37 20.99
C ALA A 120 23.99 -29.21 20.18
N ALA A 121 22.70 -28.91 20.29
CA ALA A 121 21.67 -29.56 19.48
C ALA A 121 21.81 -29.23 17.98
N THR A 122 22.18 -27.99 17.68
CA THR A 122 22.48 -27.52 16.31
C THR A 122 23.71 -28.25 15.74
N ASP A 123 24.79 -28.37 16.50
CA ASP A 123 25.99 -29.09 16.08
C ASP A 123 25.70 -30.58 15.83
N ALA A 124 24.91 -31.22 16.71
CA ALA A 124 24.49 -32.61 16.52
C ALA A 124 23.65 -32.79 15.25
N ALA A 125 22.73 -31.86 14.97
CA ALA A 125 21.90 -31.89 13.77
C ALA A 125 22.74 -31.70 12.49
N LEU A 126 23.66 -30.73 12.47
CA LEU A 126 24.57 -30.51 11.34
C LEU A 126 25.51 -31.71 11.10
N ALA A 127 26.05 -32.29 12.17
CA ALA A 127 26.90 -33.47 12.08
C ALA A 127 26.14 -34.67 11.48
N SER A 128 24.84 -34.82 11.76
CA SER A 128 24.01 -35.90 11.21
C SER A 128 23.87 -35.85 9.68
N VAL A 129 24.09 -34.68 9.08
CA VAL A 129 24.07 -34.46 7.62
C VAL A 129 25.47 -34.20 7.04
N GLY A 130 26.53 -34.53 7.81
CA GLY A 130 27.92 -34.42 7.36
C GLY A 130 28.50 -33.00 7.37
N VAL A 131 27.83 -32.02 7.98
CA VAL A 131 28.35 -30.65 8.14
C VAL A 131 29.13 -30.55 9.44
N GLN A 132 30.43 -30.27 9.34
CA GLN A 132 31.31 -30.16 10.52
C GLN A 132 31.08 -28.85 11.28
N PRO A 133 31.32 -28.79 12.60
CA PRO A 133 31.25 -27.55 13.36
C PRO A 133 32.15 -26.45 12.76
N GLY A 134 31.55 -25.31 12.41
CA GLY A 134 32.25 -24.17 11.80
C GLY A 134 32.41 -24.24 10.28
N GLN A 135 32.03 -25.35 9.63
CA GLN A 135 31.98 -25.44 8.17
C GLN A 135 30.88 -24.51 7.63
N PRO A 136 31.14 -23.66 6.62
CA PRO A 136 30.10 -22.85 6.00
C PRO A 136 29.15 -23.72 5.18
N TYR A 137 27.85 -23.42 5.27
CA TYR A 137 26.79 -24.09 4.50
C TYR A 137 25.69 -23.10 4.12
N VAL A 138 24.86 -23.51 3.17
CA VAL A 138 23.64 -22.81 2.76
C VAL A 138 22.46 -23.51 3.42
N ALA A 139 21.54 -22.76 4.02
CA ALA A 139 20.31 -23.32 4.56
C ALA A 139 19.09 -22.85 3.76
N LEU A 140 18.16 -23.77 3.50
CA LEU A 140 16.86 -23.49 2.92
C LEU A 140 15.78 -23.83 3.93
N HIS A 141 14.94 -22.85 4.28
CA HIS A 141 13.79 -23.07 5.15
C HIS A 141 12.48 -23.03 4.36
N LEU A 142 11.87 -24.19 4.16
CA LEU A 142 10.58 -24.35 3.46
C LEU A 142 9.48 -24.77 4.43
N ARG A 143 8.53 -23.87 4.66
CA ARG A 143 7.31 -24.15 5.41
C ARG A 143 6.16 -24.45 4.44
N LEU A 144 5.73 -25.72 4.35
CA LEU A 144 4.76 -26.18 3.35
C LEU A 144 3.48 -26.80 3.93
N GLY A 145 3.29 -26.90 5.25
CA GLY A 145 1.93 -27.05 5.80
C GLY A 145 1.76 -27.46 7.26
N GLY A 146 0.61 -27.06 7.83
CA GLY A 146 -0.18 -27.94 8.72
C GLY A 146 -0.54 -27.49 10.15
N GLN A 147 -1.10 -26.30 10.39
CA GLN A 147 -1.82 -26.01 11.66
C GLN A 147 -3.16 -25.25 11.49
N ILE A 148 -4.10 -25.56 12.40
CA ILE A 148 -5.40 -24.87 12.56
C ILE A 148 -5.15 -23.39 12.90
N GLY A 149 -5.50 -22.50 11.96
CA GLY A 149 -5.25 -21.06 12.01
C GLY A 149 -4.35 -20.52 10.88
N GLU A 150 -3.68 -21.40 10.12
CA GLU A 150 -2.76 -21.06 9.02
C GLU A 150 -3.29 -21.48 7.64
N GLU A 151 -4.62 -21.44 7.44
CA GLU A 151 -5.24 -21.68 6.12
C GLU A 151 -4.74 -20.71 5.03
N PHE A 152 -4.14 -19.58 5.43
CA PHE A 152 -3.64 -18.53 4.53
C PHE A 152 -2.36 -18.90 3.73
N ALA A 153 -1.48 -19.77 4.24
CA ALA A 153 -0.21 -20.08 3.55
C ALA A 153 -0.37 -21.20 2.50
N ILE A 154 -1.19 -22.21 2.79
CA ILE A 154 -1.42 -23.33 1.88
C ILE A 154 -2.27 -22.88 0.67
N GLN A 155 -3.19 -21.92 0.84
CA GLN A 155 -3.93 -21.34 -0.29
C GLN A 155 -3.07 -20.42 -1.18
N ARG A 156 -2.06 -19.72 -0.61
CA ARG A 156 -1.14 -18.87 -1.37
C ARG A 156 -0.11 -19.67 -2.17
N PHE A 157 0.27 -20.85 -1.69
CA PHE A 157 1.06 -21.79 -2.45
C PHE A 157 0.17 -22.75 -3.25
N SER A 158 -0.57 -22.19 -4.22
CA SER A 158 -0.96 -22.92 -5.45
C SER A 158 0.27 -23.12 -6.35
N LEU A 159 1.43 -23.36 -5.75
CA LEU A 159 2.65 -23.74 -6.44
C LEU A 159 2.37 -25.09 -7.09
N GLY A 160 3.01 -25.36 -8.21
CA GLY A 160 3.01 -26.71 -8.73
C GLY A 160 3.58 -27.69 -7.70
N GLN A 161 3.70 -28.93 -8.12
CA GLN A 161 4.17 -30.02 -7.29
C GLN A 161 5.42 -29.60 -6.46
N PRO A 162 5.54 -29.98 -5.16
CA PRO A 162 6.61 -29.51 -4.24
C PRO A 162 8.06 -29.53 -4.77
N HIS A 163 8.34 -30.31 -5.82
CA HIS A 163 9.62 -30.33 -6.51
C HIS A 163 9.96 -29.04 -7.25
N GLU A 164 8.97 -28.32 -7.80
CA GLU A 164 9.19 -27.06 -8.53
C GLU A 164 9.69 -25.97 -7.59
N VAL A 165 9.13 -25.91 -6.38
CA VAL A 165 9.51 -24.97 -5.31
C VAL A 165 10.97 -25.18 -4.91
N LEU A 166 11.36 -26.45 -4.75
CA LEU A 166 12.74 -26.81 -4.42
C LEU A 166 13.70 -26.50 -5.56
N GLN A 167 13.30 -26.69 -6.82
CA GLN A 167 14.15 -26.35 -7.96
C GLN A 167 14.45 -24.84 -7.97
N VAL A 168 13.42 -24.00 -7.82
CA VAL A 168 13.58 -22.55 -7.72
C VAL A 168 14.46 -22.16 -6.54
N ALA A 169 14.23 -22.79 -5.38
CA ALA A 169 15.06 -22.56 -4.20
C ALA A 169 16.52 -22.98 -4.40
N SER A 170 16.77 -24.03 -5.19
CA SER A 170 18.11 -24.50 -5.55
C SER A 170 18.82 -23.52 -6.47
N GLU A 171 18.14 -23.03 -7.49
CA GLU A 171 18.67 -22.02 -8.41
C GLU A 171 19.00 -20.72 -7.66
N CYS A 172 18.12 -20.32 -6.74
CA CYS A 172 18.33 -19.17 -5.87
C CYS A 172 19.54 -19.35 -4.93
N ALA A 173 19.62 -20.50 -4.26
CA ALA A 173 20.75 -20.85 -3.39
C ALA A 173 22.07 -20.83 -4.16
N ALA A 174 22.10 -21.38 -5.38
CA ALA A 174 23.29 -21.36 -6.24
C ALA A 174 23.69 -19.92 -6.61
N GLY A 175 22.73 -19.07 -6.98
CA GLY A 175 22.99 -17.66 -7.29
C GLY A 175 23.55 -16.88 -6.09
N LEU A 176 22.97 -17.09 -4.91
CA LEU A 176 23.44 -16.53 -3.64
C LEU A 176 24.87 -16.94 -3.30
N VAL A 177 25.21 -18.22 -3.48
CA VAL A 177 26.56 -18.74 -3.27
C VAL A 177 27.57 -18.09 -4.22
N GLU A 178 27.24 -17.98 -5.50
CA GLU A 178 28.12 -17.35 -6.48
C GLU A 178 28.33 -15.85 -6.22
N GLU A 179 27.28 -15.16 -5.75
CA GLU A 179 27.41 -13.77 -5.32
C GLU A 179 28.34 -13.61 -4.11
N ASP A 180 28.18 -14.46 -3.10
CA ASP A 180 29.04 -14.42 -1.92
C ASP A 180 30.50 -14.75 -2.25
N LYS A 181 30.74 -15.75 -3.12
CA LYS A 181 32.08 -16.02 -3.67
C LYS A 181 32.67 -14.79 -4.36
N ARG A 182 31.88 -14.08 -5.17
CA ARG A 182 32.31 -12.84 -5.82
C ARG A 182 32.67 -11.76 -4.79
N ARG A 183 31.87 -11.59 -3.73
CA ARG A 183 32.14 -10.64 -2.64
C ARG A 183 33.44 -11.00 -1.91
N LEU A 184 33.66 -12.28 -1.60
CA LEU A 184 34.90 -12.75 -0.98
C LEU A 184 36.12 -12.52 -1.87
N ARG A 185 36.04 -12.78 -3.18
CA ARG A 185 37.12 -12.48 -4.13
C ARG A 185 37.43 -10.98 -4.17
N HIS A 186 36.41 -10.13 -4.21
CA HIS A 186 36.62 -8.67 -4.17
C HIS A 186 37.25 -8.21 -2.86
N ALA A 187 36.79 -8.74 -1.72
CA ALA A 187 37.36 -8.44 -0.41
C ALA A 187 38.82 -8.92 -0.30
N ALA A 188 39.13 -10.11 -0.83
CA ALA A 188 40.48 -10.64 -0.88
C ALA A 188 41.40 -9.79 -1.78
N VAL A 189 40.92 -9.33 -2.93
CA VAL A 189 41.66 -8.41 -3.81
C VAL A 189 41.89 -7.06 -3.11
N ALA A 190 40.87 -6.50 -2.46
CA ALA A 190 41.01 -5.25 -1.71
C ALA A 190 42.01 -5.40 -0.55
N ALA A 191 41.95 -6.49 0.20
CA ALA A 191 42.91 -6.80 1.26
C ALA A 191 44.32 -7.02 0.70
N ALA A 192 44.46 -7.68 -0.45
CA ALA A 192 45.73 -7.90 -1.13
C ALA A 192 46.41 -6.59 -1.55
N VAL A 193 45.62 -5.60 -1.98
CA VAL A 193 46.13 -4.24 -2.29
C VAL A 193 46.66 -3.55 -1.04
N LEU A 194 46.01 -3.74 0.11
CA LEU A 194 46.39 -3.12 1.38
C LEU A 194 47.54 -3.85 2.11
N ALA A 195 47.65 -5.17 1.93
CA ALA A 195 48.65 -6.02 2.59
C ALA A 195 49.10 -7.19 1.67
N PRO A 196 50.04 -6.95 0.75
CA PRO A 196 50.44 -7.91 -0.27
C PRO A 196 50.98 -9.25 0.27
N THR A 197 51.57 -9.24 1.47
CA THR A 197 52.11 -10.45 2.12
C THR A 197 51.03 -11.38 2.67
N GLN A 198 49.80 -10.91 2.85
CA GLN A 198 48.66 -11.71 3.32
C GLN A 198 47.71 -12.13 2.18
N ALA A 199 47.88 -11.54 0.99
CA ALA A 199 47.06 -11.75 -0.20
C ALA A 199 46.93 -13.22 -0.62
N ALA A 200 48.07 -13.94 -0.65
CA ALA A 200 48.11 -15.33 -1.12
C ALA A 200 47.37 -16.27 -0.16
N ALA A 201 47.47 -16.04 1.17
CA ALA A 201 46.77 -16.83 2.17
C ALA A 201 45.25 -16.55 2.17
N ALA A 202 44.87 -15.27 2.02
CA ALA A 202 43.45 -14.89 1.92
C ALA A 202 42.80 -15.47 0.65
N LEU A 203 43.49 -15.42 -0.49
CA LEU A 203 43.00 -15.97 -1.75
C LEU A 203 42.94 -17.51 -1.73
N ALA A 204 43.93 -18.17 -1.12
CA ALA A 204 43.92 -19.61 -0.92
C ALA A 204 42.76 -20.07 -0.03
N ALA A 205 42.49 -19.35 1.07
CA ALA A 205 41.35 -19.63 1.95
C ALA A 205 39.99 -19.45 1.24
N VAL A 206 39.87 -18.46 0.35
CA VAL A 206 38.68 -18.30 -0.50
C VAL A 206 38.55 -19.46 -1.48
N THR A 207 39.65 -19.89 -2.10
CA THR A 207 39.64 -20.98 -3.09
C THR A 207 39.33 -22.34 -2.47
N GLU A 208 39.80 -22.60 -1.24
CA GLU A 208 39.52 -23.83 -0.51
C GLU A 208 38.05 -23.86 -0.02
N SER A 209 37.52 -22.70 0.40
CA SER A 209 36.10 -22.49 0.72
C SER A 209 35.16 -22.61 -0.49
N GLU A 210 35.65 -22.49 -1.73
CA GLU A 210 34.83 -22.57 -2.95
C GLU A 210 34.43 -24.00 -3.33
N SER A 211 35.06 -25.01 -2.73
CA SER A 211 35.10 -26.37 -3.28
C SER A 211 33.93 -27.29 -2.95
N HIS A 212 32.92 -26.91 -2.15
CA HIS A 212 31.54 -27.47 -2.07
C HIS A 212 30.91 -27.04 -0.73
N MET A 213 30.05 -26.00 -0.73
CA MET A 213 29.24 -25.71 0.45
C MET A 213 28.05 -26.69 0.53
N PRO A 214 27.85 -27.39 1.67
CA PRO A 214 26.68 -28.22 1.86
C PRO A 214 25.39 -27.40 1.78
N HIS A 215 24.33 -27.97 1.21
CA HIS A 215 23.01 -27.37 1.14
C HIS A 215 22.06 -28.09 2.11
N VAL A 216 21.67 -27.43 3.20
CA VAL A 216 20.84 -28.00 4.27
C VAL A 216 19.38 -27.57 4.08
N LEU A 217 18.48 -28.52 3.88
CA LEU A 217 17.02 -28.29 3.81
C LEU A 217 16.39 -28.48 5.18
N LEU A 218 15.70 -27.45 5.65
CA LEU A 218 14.83 -27.44 6.82
C LEU A 218 13.38 -27.32 6.35
N THR A 219 12.56 -28.32 6.60
CA THR A 219 11.16 -28.31 6.22
C THR A 219 10.28 -29.12 7.17
N ASP A 220 9.04 -28.66 7.34
CA ASP A 220 7.98 -29.39 8.04
C ASP A 220 7.29 -30.44 7.16
N ASN A 221 7.66 -30.53 5.88
CA ASN A 221 7.09 -31.48 4.93
C ASN A 221 7.83 -32.83 4.95
N ASP A 222 7.20 -33.86 5.52
CA ASP A 222 7.74 -35.23 5.60
C ASP A 222 8.10 -35.82 4.23
N GLU A 223 7.32 -35.52 3.19
CA GLU A 223 7.57 -36.03 1.85
C GLU A 223 8.87 -35.47 1.26
N LEU A 224 9.09 -34.16 1.38
CA LEU A 224 10.33 -33.53 0.92
C LEU A 224 11.55 -34.09 1.65
N ARG A 225 11.44 -34.31 2.96
CA ARG A 225 12.54 -34.91 3.74
C ARG A 225 12.86 -36.33 3.29
N ARG A 226 11.84 -37.17 3.06
CA ARG A 226 12.04 -38.53 2.54
C ARG A 226 12.73 -38.53 1.18
N ARG A 227 12.34 -37.62 0.28
CA ARG A 227 12.93 -37.52 -1.06
C ARG A 227 14.38 -37.00 -1.03
N VAL A 228 14.69 -36.06 -0.14
CA VAL A 228 16.07 -35.62 0.11
C VAL A 228 16.91 -36.77 0.69
N ALA A 229 16.40 -37.51 1.69
CA ALA A 229 17.08 -38.66 2.26
C ALA A 229 17.30 -39.81 1.25
N ALA A 230 16.39 -39.96 0.29
CA ALA A 230 16.52 -40.90 -0.83
C ALA A 230 17.49 -40.44 -1.94
N GLY A 231 18.05 -39.23 -1.83
CA GLY A 231 18.95 -38.66 -2.85
C GLY A 231 18.26 -38.20 -4.13
N GLU A 232 16.93 -38.05 -4.12
CA GLU A 232 16.15 -37.63 -5.30
C GLU A 232 16.25 -36.13 -5.59
N LEU A 233 16.71 -35.35 -4.60
CA LEU A 233 16.74 -33.88 -4.65
C LEU A 233 18.15 -33.35 -4.34
N PRO A 234 19.19 -33.74 -5.11
CA PRO A 234 20.52 -33.16 -4.96
C PRO A 234 20.47 -31.65 -5.29
N PRO A 235 21.29 -30.81 -4.64
CA PRO A 235 22.38 -31.13 -3.71
C PRO A 235 21.97 -31.09 -2.21
N TRP A 236 20.68 -31.18 -1.89
CA TRP A 236 20.19 -30.98 -0.52
C TRP A 236 20.46 -32.18 0.40
N VAL A 237 20.73 -31.88 1.67
CA VAL A 237 20.70 -32.82 2.80
C VAL A 237 19.74 -32.27 3.86
N SER A 238 19.06 -33.13 4.61
CA SER A 238 18.09 -32.69 5.63
C SER A 238 18.32 -33.45 6.93
N PRO A 239 18.50 -32.77 8.07
CA PRO A 239 18.65 -33.45 9.35
C PRO A 239 17.31 -34.05 9.77
N GLU A 240 17.34 -35.18 10.47
CA GLU A 240 16.15 -35.79 11.06
C GLU A 240 15.71 -35.02 12.32
N LEU A 241 15.25 -33.78 12.12
CA LEU A 241 14.69 -32.95 13.18
C LEU A 241 13.16 -32.99 13.16
N HIS A 242 12.53 -32.94 14.32
CA HIS A 242 11.09 -32.68 14.38
C HIS A 242 10.88 -31.16 14.18
N PRO A 243 10.00 -30.75 13.25
CA PRO A 243 9.88 -29.33 12.89
C PRO A 243 9.42 -28.48 14.07
N VAL A 244 9.91 -27.24 14.11
CA VAL A 244 9.80 -26.28 15.25
C VAL A 244 8.37 -25.93 15.65
N HIS A 245 7.39 -26.32 14.85
CA HIS A 245 5.98 -26.08 15.13
C HIS A 245 5.38 -27.12 16.09
N LEU A 246 6.12 -27.54 17.12
CA LEU A 246 5.51 -28.16 18.28
C LEU A 246 4.64 -27.08 18.95
N ARG A 247 3.36 -27.02 18.57
CA ARG A 247 2.35 -26.75 19.59
C ARG A 247 2.65 -27.75 20.70
N LEU A 248 2.57 -27.32 21.96
CA LEU A 248 2.35 -28.25 23.05
C LEU A 248 1.08 -29.04 22.70
N ARG A 249 1.22 -30.12 21.90
CA ARG A 249 0.20 -31.13 21.74
C ARG A 249 -0.06 -31.52 23.18
N ARG A 250 -1.33 -31.37 23.60
CA ARG A 250 -1.80 -31.82 24.90
C ARG A 250 -1.05 -33.12 25.20
N ILE A 251 -0.21 -33.08 26.24
CA ILE A 251 0.56 -34.24 26.67
C ILE A 251 -0.45 -35.39 26.73
N PRO A 252 -0.22 -36.52 26.04
CA PRO A 252 -1.18 -37.62 26.02
C PRO A 252 -1.56 -38.00 27.46
N GLY A 253 -2.80 -37.71 27.85
CA GLY A 253 -3.28 -37.76 29.24
C GLY A 253 -3.93 -36.47 29.76
N ALA A 254 -3.75 -35.33 29.09
CA ALA A 254 -4.36 -34.04 29.42
C ALA A 254 -5.74 -33.82 28.73
N ASP A 255 -6.53 -34.87 28.55
CA ASP A 255 -7.95 -34.77 28.17
C ASP A 255 -8.81 -34.35 29.37
N ASN A 256 -8.50 -33.17 29.89
CA ASN A 256 -9.19 -32.53 31.00
C ASN A 256 -10.25 -31.54 30.51
N ALA A 257 -11.00 -31.90 29.47
CA ALA A 257 -12.27 -31.24 29.19
C ALA A 257 -13.23 -31.36 30.40
N SER A 258 -13.05 -32.36 31.25
CA SER A 258 -13.76 -32.50 32.53
C SER A 258 -13.16 -31.67 33.68
N ALA A 259 -11.84 -31.42 33.74
CA ALA A 259 -11.23 -30.66 34.85
C ALA A 259 -11.30 -29.13 34.66
N ALA A 260 -11.34 -28.64 33.41
CA ALA A 260 -11.60 -27.23 33.14
C ALA A 260 -13.01 -26.79 33.62
N ALA A 261 -13.98 -27.72 33.64
CA ALA A 261 -15.30 -27.49 34.23
C ALA A 261 -15.28 -27.48 35.78
N ALA A 262 -14.22 -27.97 36.42
CA ALA A 262 -14.09 -28.10 37.87
C ALA A 262 -13.23 -27.00 38.53
N GLY A 263 -12.70 -26.04 37.76
CA GLY A 263 -11.91 -24.92 38.31
C GLY A 263 -10.58 -25.31 38.96
N ALA A 264 -10.10 -26.55 38.76
CA ALA A 264 -8.83 -26.99 39.30
C ALA A 264 -7.68 -26.48 38.41
N PRO A 265 -6.64 -25.85 38.99
CA PRO A 265 -5.45 -25.46 38.22
C PRO A 265 -4.80 -26.70 37.60
N PRO A 266 -4.22 -26.60 36.39
CA PRO A 266 -3.51 -27.72 35.78
C PRO A 266 -2.41 -28.21 36.73
N ALA A 267 -2.32 -29.54 36.90
CA ALA A 267 -1.25 -30.13 37.69
C ALA A 267 0.11 -29.69 37.12
N ALA A 268 1.00 -29.22 37.99
CA ALA A 268 2.35 -28.86 37.58
C ALA A 268 3.06 -30.10 37.00
N LEU A 269 3.76 -29.93 35.88
CA LEU A 269 4.61 -30.98 35.32
C LEU A 269 5.65 -31.40 36.37
N SER A 270 5.88 -32.71 36.48
CA SER A 270 7.01 -33.20 37.27
C SER A 270 8.33 -32.68 36.68
N PRO A 271 9.41 -32.57 37.47
CA PRO A 271 10.71 -32.15 36.96
C PRO A 271 11.22 -33.00 35.77
N ALA A 272 10.85 -34.28 35.71
CA ALA A 272 11.22 -35.17 34.60
C ALA A 272 10.43 -34.86 33.32
N GLU A 273 9.12 -34.63 33.43
CA GLU A 273 8.29 -34.18 32.31
C GLU A 273 8.74 -32.80 31.81
N MET A 274 9.09 -31.90 32.73
CA MET A 274 9.65 -30.60 32.39
C MET A 274 10.95 -30.73 31.60
N ALA A 275 11.89 -31.54 32.08
CA ALA A 275 13.15 -31.79 31.40
C ALA A 275 12.93 -32.41 30.00
N ALA A 276 11.96 -33.32 29.85
CA ALA A 276 11.60 -33.89 28.56
C ALA A 276 11.01 -32.84 27.60
N VAL A 277 10.13 -31.95 28.10
CA VAL A 277 9.57 -30.84 27.33
C VAL A 277 10.67 -29.88 26.90
N VAL A 278 11.55 -29.46 27.80
CA VAL A 278 12.69 -28.58 27.49
C VAL A 278 13.61 -29.24 26.46
N LYS A 279 13.95 -30.52 26.62
CA LYS A 279 14.78 -31.26 25.66
C LYS A 279 14.14 -31.32 24.26
N ALA A 280 12.82 -31.55 24.17
CA ALA A 280 12.10 -31.56 22.90
C ALA A 280 12.12 -30.17 22.23
N HIS A 281 11.95 -29.10 23.00
CA HIS A 281 12.03 -27.73 22.46
C HIS A 281 13.44 -27.33 22.05
N VAL A 282 14.46 -27.71 22.82
CA VAL A 282 15.87 -27.48 22.45
C VAL A 282 16.20 -28.18 21.15
N THR A 283 15.74 -29.43 20.97
CA THR A 283 15.90 -30.17 19.71
C THR A 283 15.16 -29.50 18.56
N SER A 284 13.96 -28.98 18.81
CA SER A 284 13.18 -28.24 17.81
C SER A 284 13.87 -26.94 17.42
N LEU A 285 14.47 -26.22 18.36
CA LEU A 285 15.22 -24.99 18.08
C LEU A 285 16.58 -25.25 17.43
N ALA A 286 17.00 -26.50 17.24
CA ALA A 286 18.17 -26.80 16.42
C ALA A 286 17.98 -26.28 14.98
N ASP A 287 16.78 -26.38 14.39
CA ASP A 287 16.48 -25.77 13.07
C ASP A 287 16.75 -24.25 13.08
N PHE A 288 16.38 -23.58 14.18
CA PHE A 288 16.62 -22.15 14.35
C PHE A 288 18.12 -21.85 14.39
N GLY A 289 18.87 -22.65 15.17
CA GLY A 289 20.32 -22.52 15.25
C GLY A 289 21.02 -22.80 13.92
N ILE A 290 20.51 -23.73 13.11
CA ILE A 290 20.99 -23.98 11.74
C ILE A 290 20.80 -22.72 10.90
N LEU A 291 19.63 -22.07 10.94
CA LEU A 291 19.40 -20.84 10.17
C LEU A 291 20.25 -19.66 10.63
N VAL A 292 20.45 -19.50 11.95
CA VAL A 292 21.27 -18.43 12.53
C VAL A 292 22.75 -18.58 12.14
N ARG A 293 23.24 -19.82 12.01
CA ARG A 293 24.65 -20.13 11.72
C ARG A 293 24.97 -20.35 10.24
N ALA A 294 23.95 -20.48 9.40
CA ALA A 294 24.14 -20.61 7.96
C ALA A 294 24.90 -19.41 7.40
N ARG A 295 25.80 -19.67 6.44
CA ARG A 295 26.49 -18.59 5.73
C ARG A 295 25.53 -17.85 4.81
N CYS A 296 24.65 -18.61 4.17
CA CYS A 296 23.61 -18.08 3.30
C CYS A 296 22.28 -18.77 3.58
N VAL A 297 21.18 -18.01 3.50
CA VAL A 297 19.83 -18.52 3.77
C VAL A 297 18.87 -18.23 2.63
N VAL A 298 18.05 -19.21 2.28
CA VAL A 298 16.87 -19.04 1.43
C VAL A 298 15.64 -19.33 2.29
N LEU A 299 14.77 -18.35 2.45
CA LEU A 299 13.71 -18.37 3.46
C LEU A 299 12.33 -18.34 2.83
N SER A 300 11.44 -19.21 3.28
CA SER A 300 10.00 -18.99 3.13
C SER A 300 9.53 -17.88 4.08
N PRO A 301 8.55 -17.03 3.68
CA PRO A 301 8.03 -15.95 4.52
C PRO A 301 7.38 -16.49 5.79
N SER A 302 8.09 -16.42 6.92
CA SER A 302 7.57 -16.81 8.24
C SER A 302 8.25 -15.99 9.34
N GLY A 303 7.53 -15.74 10.45
CA GLY A 303 8.13 -15.04 11.60
C GLY A 303 9.35 -15.76 12.17
N PHE A 304 9.38 -17.09 12.07
CA PHE A 304 10.54 -17.90 12.46
C PHE A 304 11.76 -17.63 11.57
N SER A 305 11.57 -17.63 10.25
CA SER A 305 12.60 -17.31 9.27
C SER A 305 13.20 -15.92 9.51
N LEU A 306 12.33 -14.92 9.71
CA LEU A 306 12.74 -13.53 9.93
C LEU A 306 13.57 -13.38 11.22
N GLN A 307 13.14 -14.00 12.32
CA GLN A 307 13.90 -13.96 13.57
C GLN A 307 15.28 -14.63 13.45
N ALA A 308 15.36 -15.75 12.72
CA ALA A 308 16.64 -16.42 12.48
C ALA A 308 17.59 -15.56 11.64
N GLN A 309 17.05 -14.83 10.68
CA GLN A 309 17.79 -13.87 9.89
C GLN A 309 18.30 -12.68 10.72
N LEU A 310 17.45 -12.11 11.59
CA LEU A 310 17.85 -10.99 12.45
C LEU A 310 18.96 -11.39 13.43
N LEU A 311 18.88 -12.60 13.99
CA LEU A 311 19.90 -13.11 14.93
C LEU A 311 21.16 -13.61 14.22
N GLY A 312 21.06 -14.08 12.99
CA GLY A 312 22.21 -14.52 12.22
C GLY A 312 23.11 -13.38 11.77
N ASN A 313 24.31 -13.75 11.35
CA ASN A 313 25.24 -12.87 10.63
C ASN A 313 25.51 -13.47 9.25
N GLN A 314 24.42 -13.77 8.52
CA GLN A 314 24.51 -14.40 7.21
C GLN A 314 25.21 -13.44 6.23
N ALA A 315 26.09 -13.99 5.40
CA ALA A 315 26.75 -13.22 4.33
C ALA A 315 25.79 -12.93 3.18
N CYS A 316 24.78 -13.79 2.99
CA CYS A 316 23.74 -13.59 1.99
C CYS A 316 22.38 -14.18 2.42
N ALA A 317 21.29 -13.58 1.98
CA ALA A 317 19.93 -14.02 2.29
C ALA A 317 19.02 -13.73 1.09
N ALA A 318 18.07 -14.63 0.79
CA ALA A 318 16.98 -14.41 -0.15
C ALA A 318 15.67 -14.97 0.39
N THR A 319 14.55 -14.46 -0.08
CA THR A 319 13.22 -15.00 0.23
C THR A 319 12.58 -15.66 -1.00
N LEU A 320 11.87 -16.76 -0.76
CA LEU A 320 11.02 -17.41 -1.76
C LEU A 320 9.70 -16.66 -1.86
N GLY A 321 9.72 -15.60 -2.67
CA GLY A 321 8.66 -14.60 -2.75
C GLY A 321 9.07 -13.29 -2.09
N ARG A 322 8.31 -12.23 -2.37
CA ARG A 322 8.54 -10.93 -1.77
C ARG A 322 8.00 -10.94 -0.34
N ASP A 323 8.84 -10.58 0.63
CA ASP A 323 8.43 -10.26 2.00
C ASP A 323 8.96 -8.87 2.31
N ASP A 324 8.14 -7.85 2.04
CA ASP A 324 8.50 -6.44 2.22
C ASP A 324 8.96 -6.11 3.65
N ARG A 325 8.63 -6.96 4.63
CA ARG A 325 9.04 -6.81 6.04
C ARG A 325 10.49 -7.19 6.29
N SER A 326 11.05 -8.07 5.47
CA SER A 326 12.38 -8.64 5.71
C SER A 326 13.51 -7.73 5.22
N GLY A 327 13.23 -6.83 4.29
CA GLY A 327 14.27 -6.07 3.57
C GLY A 327 15.24 -6.96 2.78
N VAL A 328 14.85 -8.21 2.51
CA VAL A 328 15.63 -9.21 1.77
C VAL A 328 15.19 -9.21 0.32
N GLU A 329 16.16 -9.33 -0.59
CA GLU A 329 15.85 -9.43 -2.02
C GLU A 329 15.15 -10.77 -2.33
N PRO A 330 14.08 -10.76 -3.15
CA PRO A 330 13.45 -11.99 -3.60
C PRO A 330 14.41 -12.78 -4.51
N CYS A 331 14.27 -14.09 -4.52
CA CYS A 331 15.05 -14.96 -5.40
C CYS A 331 14.90 -14.55 -6.89
N PRO A 332 16.01 -14.33 -7.63
CA PRO A 332 15.97 -14.00 -9.05
C PRO A 332 15.16 -15.05 -9.83
N GLY A 333 14.19 -14.62 -10.64
CA GLY A 333 13.32 -15.51 -11.42
C GLY A 333 11.99 -15.88 -10.74
N THR A 334 11.84 -15.67 -9.43
CA THR A 334 10.52 -15.79 -8.77
C THR A 334 9.55 -14.67 -9.15
N GLU A 335 10.05 -13.55 -9.65
CA GLU A 335 9.28 -12.37 -10.06
C GLU A 335 8.47 -12.54 -11.35
N ARG A 336 8.75 -13.56 -12.17
CA ARG A 336 8.18 -13.66 -13.55
C ARG A 336 7.26 -14.86 -13.80
N GLY A 337 7.07 -15.78 -12.84
CA GLY A 337 6.57 -17.12 -13.16
C GLY A 337 5.25 -17.57 -12.54
N TRP A 338 4.77 -16.98 -11.44
CA TRP A 338 3.71 -17.60 -10.65
C TRP A 338 2.46 -16.71 -10.63
N GLY A 339 1.51 -17.06 -11.50
CA GLY A 339 0.33 -16.27 -11.88
C GLY A 339 -0.76 -16.05 -10.82
N TRP A 340 -0.41 -15.89 -9.55
CA TRP A 340 -1.34 -15.41 -8.52
C TRP A 340 -0.61 -14.46 -7.61
N CYS A 341 -0.60 -13.21 -8.06
CA CYS A 341 0.05 -12.17 -7.33
C CYS A 341 -0.91 -11.64 -6.26
N SER A 342 -0.74 -12.13 -5.01
CA SER A 342 -1.62 -11.82 -3.88
C SER A 342 -1.35 -10.45 -3.25
N GLU A 343 -0.32 -9.74 -3.73
CA GLU A 343 -0.07 -8.37 -3.32
C GLU A 343 -0.95 -7.42 -4.15
N PRO A 344 -1.47 -6.34 -3.55
CA PRO A 344 -2.22 -5.31 -4.26
C PRO A 344 -1.44 -4.77 -5.47
N ASP A 345 -0.11 -4.77 -5.46
CA ASP A 345 0.68 -3.98 -6.41
C ASP A 345 1.00 -4.67 -7.74
N CYS A 346 0.86 -6.00 -7.82
CA CYS A 346 1.37 -6.73 -8.99
C CYS A 346 0.33 -7.11 -10.05
N TRP A 347 -0.97 -6.95 -9.79
CA TRP A 347 -1.97 -7.15 -10.85
C TRP A 347 -1.84 -6.13 -11.98
N LEU A 348 -1.35 -4.91 -11.69
CA LEU A 348 -1.31 -3.83 -12.67
C LEU A 348 -0.30 -4.11 -13.79
N PRO A 349 0.98 -4.45 -13.51
CA PRO A 349 1.90 -4.93 -14.53
C PRO A 349 1.36 -6.14 -15.31
N GLU A 350 0.79 -7.13 -14.62
CA GLU A 350 0.18 -8.31 -15.27
C GLU A 350 -0.94 -7.90 -16.23
N TYR A 351 -1.83 -7.01 -15.80
CA TYR A 351 -2.94 -6.54 -16.61
C TYR A 351 -2.47 -5.70 -17.81
N VAL A 352 -1.43 -4.88 -17.65
CA VAL A 352 -0.82 -4.12 -18.74
C VAL A 352 -0.33 -5.05 -19.85
N GLU A 353 0.40 -6.11 -19.48
CA GLU A 353 0.89 -7.11 -20.43
C GLU A 353 -0.25 -7.92 -21.05
N TRP A 354 -1.18 -8.38 -20.22
CA TRP A 354 -2.34 -9.13 -20.67
C TRP A 354 -3.21 -8.30 -21.63
N HIS A 355 -3.49 -7.04 -21.31
CA HIS A 355 -4.30 -6.12 -22.12
C HIS A 355 -3.65 -5.93 -23.49
N ARG A 356 -2.35 -5.66 -23.52
CA ARG A 356 -1.58 -5.51 -24.77
C ARG A 356 -1.62 -6.77 -25.63
N ALA A 357 -1.49 -7.95 -25.01
CA ALA A 357 -1.50 -9.23 -25.72
C ALA A 357 -2.88 -9.62 -26.26
N HIS A 358 -3.96 -9.12 -25.67
CA HIS A 358 -5.33 -9.51 -26.02
C HIS A 358 -6.10 -8.46 -26.82
N ARG A 359 -5.71 -7.18 -26.75
CA ARG A 359 -6.36 -6.09 -27.50
C ARG A 359 -6.33 -6.37 -29.00
N GLY A 360 -7.51 -6.47 -29.60
CA GLY A 360 -7.68 -6.65 -31.05
C GLY A 360 -7.68 -8.11 -31.52
N ARG A 361 -7.53 -9.09 -30.62
CA ARG A 361 -7.67 -10.50 -31.01
C ARG A 361 -9.13 -10.83 -31.35
N PRO A 362 -9.38 -11.75 -32.31
CA PRO A 362 -10.75 -12.16 -32.66
C PRO A 362 -11.53 -12.78 -31.49
N ASP A 363 -10.83 -13.46 -30.59
CA ASP A 363 -11.38 -14.14 -29.39
C ASP A 363 -11.40 -13.26 -28.13
N ALA A 364 -10.96 -12.00 -28.24
CA ALA A 364 -10.95 -11.10 -27.09
C ALA A 364 -12.37 -10.74 -26.65
N LYS A 365 -12.56 -10.73 -25.33
CA LYS A 365 -13.73 -10.15 -24.67
C LYS A 365 -13.40 -8.74 -24.19
N TYR A 366 -14.35 -7.83 -24.31
CA TYR A 366 -14.20 -6.41 -24.03
C TYR A 366 -15.11 -5.97 -22.90
N LEU A 367 -14.62 -5.04 -22.10
CA LEU A 367 -15.37 -4.27 -21.12
C LEU A 367 -15.27 -2.80 -21.51
N VAL A 368 -16.38 -2.19 -21.88
CA VAL A 368 -16.40 -0.83 -22.41
C VAL A 368 -17.02 0.10 -21.37
N TRP A 369 -16.22 1.05 -20.86
CA TRP A 369 -16.76 2.18 -20.13
C TRP A 369 -17.54 3.05 -21.10
N VAL A 370 -18.79 3.37 -20.77
CA VAL A 370 -19.65 4.22 -21.59
C VAL A 370 -20.27 5.32 -20.74
N CYS A 371 -20.63 6.43 -21.37
CA CYS A 371 -21.18 7.60 -20.70
C CYS A 371 -22.67 7.74 -21.05
N TYR A 372 -23.56 6.97 -20.39
CA TYR A 372 -25.01 6.93 -20.66
C TYR A 372 -25.88 7.13 -19.41
N ARG A 373 -27.11 7.59 -19.64
CA ARG A 373 -28.21 7.63 -18.68
C ARG A 373 -28.81 6.25 -18.40
N ASP A 374 -29.59 6.16 -17.32
CA ASP A 374 -30.31 4.97 -16.86
C ASP A 374 -31.33 4.39 -17.87
N ASP A 375 -31.77 5.15 -18.89
CA ASP A 375 -32.63 4.62 -19.96
C ASP A 375 -31.86 3.76 -21.00
N GLY A 376 -30.53 3.66 -20.83
CA GLY A 376 -29.66 2.78 -21.58
C GLY A 376 -29.58 3.10 -23.07
N LEU A 377 -28.84 2.26 -23.79
CA LEU A 377 -28.68 2.34 -25.25
C LEU A 377 -29.93 1.91 -26.03
N ASN A 378 -30.96 1.39 -25.34
CA ASN A 378 -32.20 0.88 -25.91
C ASN A 378 -33.35 1.90 -25.94
N GLY A 379 -33.18 3.09 -25.38
CA GLY A 379 -34.13 4.18 -25.58
C GLY A 379 -34.23 4.51 -27.08
N ARG A 380 -35.44 4.74 -27.61
CA ARG A 380 -35.65 5.14 -29.02
C ARG A 380 -34.82 6.36 -29.45
N ASP A 381 -34.35 7.12 -28.47
CA ASP A 381 -33.58 8.33 -28.64
C ASP A 381 -32.12 8.20 -28.13
N ALA A 382 -31.58 7.00 -27.87
CA ALA A 382 -30.26 6.83 -27.25
C ALA A 382 -29.12 7.54 -28.01
N ALA A 383 -29.13 7.48 -29.35
CA ALA A 383 -28.19 8.22 -30.19
C ALA A 383 -28.37 9.75 -30.10
N ALA A 384 -29.58 10.22 -29.78
CA ALA A 384 -29.97 11.62 -29.66
C ALA A 384 -29.77 12.21 -28.25
N ARG A 385 -29.89 11.35 -27.22
CA ARG A 385 -29.86 11.68 -25.79
C ARG A 385 -28.50 11.48 -25.15
N ASN A 386 -27.49 11.12 -25.94
CA ASN A 386 -26.05 11.18 -25.62
C ASN A 386 -25.52 12.56 -25.19
N VAL A 387 -26.41 13.49 -24.93
CA VAL A 387 -26.24 14.91 -25.14
C VAL A 387 -26.53 15.54 -23.77
N TRP A 388 -25.51 15.45 -22.90
CA TRP A 388 -25.21 16.35 -21.77
C TRP A 388 -25.72 16.05 -20.34
N GLY A 389 -26.59 15.08 -20.12
CA GLY A 389 -27.29 14.92 -18.82
C GLY A 389 -26.44 14.43 -17.64
N ASP A 390 -25.93 13.18 -17.73
CA ASP A 390 -25.57 12.42 -16.51
C ASP A 390 -24.11 11.90 -16.52
N CYS A 391 -23.30 12.38 -17.48
CA CYS A 391 -21.91 11.96 -17.66
C CYS A 391 -20.92 12.36 -16.55
N ALA A 392 -21.42 12.91 -15.43
CA ALA A 392 -20.64 13.43 -14.31
C ALA A 392 -19.47 14.37 -14.73
N GLY A 393 -18.69 14.86 -13.77
CA GLY A 393 -17.51 15.68 -14.06
C GLY A 393 -16.36 14.83 -14.63
N LEU A 394 -15.32 15.46 -15.19
CA LEU A 394 -14.14 14.73 -15.67
C LEU A 394 -13.54 13.82 -14.58
N GLY A 395 -13.40 14.33 -13.36
CA GLY A 395 -12.85 13.54 -12.26
C GLY A 395 -13.67 12.28 -11.96
N ASP A 396 -14.99 12.36 -12.08
CA ASP A 396 -15.89 11.21 -11.88
C ASP A 396 -15.74 10.16 -12.99
N ARG A 397 -15.55 10.61 -14.25
CA ARG A 397 -15.31 9.71 -15.39
C ARG A 397 -13.99 8.97 -15.23
N LEU A 398 -12.92 9.68 -14.88
CA LEU A 398 -11.60 9.05 -14.67
C LEU A 398 -11.66 8.00 -13.54
N ARG A 399 -12.39 8.28 -12.45
CA ARG A 399 -12.64 7.29 -11.39
C ARG A 399 -13.42 6.09 -11.91
N GLY A 400 -14.49 6.30 -12.68
CA GLY A 400 -15.26 5.21 -13.28
C GLY A 400 -14.41 4.33 -14.21
N ILE A 401 -13.50 4.92 -14.98
CA ILE A 401 -12.58 4.19 -15.85
C ILE A 401 -11.56 3.38 -15.02
N GLN A 402 -10.99 3.97 -13.96
CA GLN A 402 -10.09 3.25 -13.03
C GLN A 402 -10.79 2.09 -12.33
N TYR A 403 -12.03 2.30 -11.88
CA TYR A 403 -12.88 1.25 -11.32
C TYR A 403 -13.04 0.08 -12.30
N LEU A 404 -13.39 0.39 -13.56
CA LEU A 404 -13.54 -0.65 -14.58
C LEU A 404 -12.23 -1.31 -15.00
N ALA A 405 -11.08 -0.66 -14.89
CA ALA A 405 -9.79 -1.29 -15.15
C ALA A 405 -9.55 -2.48 -14.21
N ARG A 406 -9.89 -2.34 -12.92
CA ARG A 406 -9.79 -3.43 -11.92
C ARG A 406 -10.74 -4.57 -12.25
N ILE A 407 -11.97 -4.23 -12.66
CA ILE A 407 -12.97 -5.23 -13.06
C ILE A 407 -12.53 -5.96 -14.34
N ALA A 408 -12.00 -5.23 -15.30
CA ALA A 408 -11.49 -5.78 -16.55
C ALA A 408 -10.37 -6.79 -16.28
N TYR A 409 -9.48 -6.50 -15.34
CA TYR A 409 -8.48 -7.46 -14.85
C TYR A 409 -9.13 -8.70 -14.22
N GLY A 410 -10.01 -8.53 -13.22
CA GLY A 410 -10.66 -9.65 -12.52
C GLY A 410 -11.58 -10.49 -13.41
N ALA A 411 -12.05 -9.92 -14.53
CA ALA A 411 -12.88 -10.59 -15.52
C ALA A 411 -12.13 -11.06 -16.78
N LYS A 412 -10.81 -10.82 -16.86
CA LYS A 412 -9.97 -11.07 -18.04
C LYS A 412 -10.62 -10.53 -19.32
N ARG A 413 -11.02 -9.25 -19.29
CA ARG A 413 -11.58 -8.49 -20.42
C ARG A 413 -10.67 -7.32 -20.78
N VAL A 414 -10.61 -6.96 -22.06
CA VAL A 414 -9.90 -5.77 -22.53
C VAL A 414 -10.73 -4.53 -22.21
N LEU A 415 -10.21 -3.64 -21.36
CA LEU A 415 -10.81 -2.34 -21.09
C LEU A 415 -10.75 -1.46 -22.34
N LEU A 416 -11.91 -0.91 -22.72
CA LEU A 416 -12.05 0.17 -23.69
C LEU A 416 -12.89 1.30 -23.09
N VAL A 417 -12.69 2.52 -23.58
CA VAL A 417 -13.43 3.71 -23.16
C VAL A 417 -14.10 4.31 -24.39
N TRP A 418 -15.43 4.45 -24.29
CA TRP A 418 -16.22 5.15 -25.29
C TRP A 418 -16.83 6.41 -24.69
N GLN A 419 -16.32 7.55 -25.15
CA GLN A 419 -16.78 8.86 -24.74
C GLN A 419 -16.83 9.75 -25.98
N GLU A 420 -17.97 9.86 -26.64
CA GLU A 420 -18.16 10.82 -27.75
C GLU A 420 -18.64 12.19 -27.25
N SER A 421 -19.14 12.22 -26.01
CA SER A 421 -19.79 13.38 -25.39
C SER A 421 -19.33 13.52 -23.95
N PRO A 422 -19.21 14.75 -23.41
CA PRO A 422 -19.35 16.04 -24.09
C PRO A 422 -18.25 16.37 -25.11
N VAL A 423 -17.04 15.87 -24.84
CA VAL A 423 -15.87 15.95 -25.72
C VAL A 423 -15.12 14.64 -25.56
N PRO A 424 -14.60 14.04 -26.65
CA PRO A 424 -13.85 12.82 -26.55
C PRO A 424 -12.60 12.91 -25.67
N LEU A 425 -12.41 11.91 -24.80
CA LEU A 425 -11.31 11.86 -23.83
C LEU A 425 -9.92 11.95 -24.50
N LYS A 426 -9.81 11.45 -25.75
CA LYS A 426 -8.59 11.51 -26.57
C LYS A 426 -8.08 12.93 -26.85
N HIS A 427 -8.91 13.95 -26.69
CA HIS A 427 -8.49 15.35 -26.83
C HIS A 427 -7.81 15.89 -25.57
N PHE A 428 -7.92 15.16 -24.46
CA PHE A 428 -7.43 15.58 -23.14
C PHE A 428 -6.31 14.70 -22.65
N PHE A 429 -6.43 13.39 -22.90
CA PHE A 429 -5.48 12.37 -22.46
C PHE A 429 -5.06 11.48 -23.62
N GLU A 430 -3.84 10.98 -23.52
CA GLU A 430 -3.35 9.88 -24.33
C GLU A 430 -3.19 8.63 -23.46
N PRO A 431 -3.38 7.42 -24.01
CA PRO A 431 -3.05 6.21 -23.29
C PRO A 431 -1.55 6.10 -23.07
N THR A 432 -1.15 5.49 -21.96
CA THR A 432 0.25 5.20 -21.64
C THR A 432 0.52 3.70 -21.78
N GLN A 433 0.30 2.93 -20.71
CA GLN A 433 0.60 1.51 -20.66
C GLN A 433 -0.60 0.66 -21.10
N ILE A 434 -1.82 1.15 -20.85
CA ILE A 434 -3.09 0.52 -21.21
C ILE A 434 -3.76 1.35 -22.31
N ASP A 435 -3.84 0.81 -23.53
CA ASP A 435 -4.51 1.49 -24.65
C ASP A 435 -6.03 1.29 -24.62
N TRP A 436 -6.70 2.15 -23.84
CA TRP A 436 -8.15 2.13 -23.66
C TRP A 436 -8.95 2.67 -24.86
N ARG A 437 -8.32 3.12 -25.95
CA ARG A 437 -9.05 3.73 -27.08
C ARG A 437 -9.87 2.68 -27.82
N LEU A 438 -11.13 2.99 -28.08
CA LEU A 438 -11.96 2.26 -29.04
C LEU A 438 -11.63 2.74 -30.45
N THR A 439 -10.95 1.90 -31.24
CA THR A 439 -10.49 2.24 -32.59
C THR A 439 -11.17 1.35 -33.65
N PRO A 440 -11.38 1.84 -34.89
CA PRO A 440 -12.11 1.08 -35.91
C PRO A 440 -11.50 -0.29 -36.28
N ASP A 441 -10.18 -0.43 -36.17
CA ASP A 441 -9.43 -1.68 -36.40
C ASP A 441 -9.81 -2.81 -35.44
N LEU A 442 -10.44 -2.51 -34.30
CA LEU A 442 -10.96 -3.53 -33.38
C LEU A 442 -12.19 -4.26 -33.92
N GLY A 443 -12.81 -3.74 -34.99
CA GLY A 443 -14.03 -4.32 -35.56
C GLY A 443 -15.22 -4.35 -34.59
N ILE A 444 -15.26 -3.39 -33.65
CA ILE A 444 -16.34 -3.22 -32.67
C ILE A 444 -17.21 -2.05 -33.15
N ASP A 445 -18.39 -2.38 -33.67
CA ASP A 445 -19.46 -1.40 -33.86
C ASP A 445 -20.29 -1.35 -32.58
N LEU A 446 -19.97 -0.42 -31.68
CA LEU A 446 -20.56 -0.42 -30.35
C LEU A 446 -22.08 -0.16 -30.36
N LEU A 447 -22.59 0.58 -31.34
CA LEU A 447 -24.03 0.77 -31.49
C LEU A 447 -24.71 -0.55 -31.85
N LYS A 448 -24.12 -1.29 -32.79
CA LYS A 448 -24.61 -2.61 -33.15
C LYS A 448 -24.43 -3.60 -32.00
N GLU A 449 -23.25 -3.70 -31.42
CA GLU A 449 -22.93 -4.63 -30.33
C GLU A 449 -23.84 -4.40 -29.13
N VAL A 450 -24.15 -3.16 -28.77
CA VAL A 450 -25.08 -2.90 -27.67
C VAL A 450 -26.53 -3.17 -28.05
N ALA A 451 -26.94 -2.91 -29.29
CA ALA A 451 -28.26 -3.34 -29.75
C ALA A 451 -28.43 -4.88 -29.74
N HIS A 452 -27.34 -5.64 -29.82
CA HIS A 452 -27.35 -7.11 -29.81
C HIS A 452 -26.99 -7.71 -28.45
N SER A 453 -26.31 -6.97 -27.56
CA SER A 453 -25.91 -7.43 -26.23
C SER A 453 -27.01 -7.15 -25.21
N ALA A 454 -27.30 -8.14 -24.37
CA ALA A 454 -28.20 -7.97 -23.24
C ALA A 454 -27.52 -7.32 -22.01
N ALA A 455 -26.19 -7.18 -22.02
CA ALA A 455 -25.39 -6.86 -20.83
C ALA A 455 -24.92 -5.39 -20.81
N HIS A 456 -25.80 -4.51 -20.33
CA HIS A 456 -25.45 -3.15 -19.93
C HIS A 456 -25.64 -2.98 -18.42
N TYR A 457 -24.60 -2.52 -17.73
CA TYR A 457 -24.66 -2.25 -16.30
C TYR A 457 -24.63 -0.74 -16.04
N VAL A 458 -25.53 -0.28 -15.17
CA VAL A 458 -25.48 1.05 -14.58
C VAL A 458 -25.08 0.89 -13.12
N VAL A 459 -23.92 1.44 -12.77
CA VAL A 459 -23.39 1.37 -11.40
C VAL A 459 -23.34 2.79 -10.83
N GLY A 460 -24.27 3.08 -9.92
CA GLY A 460 -24.48 4.41 -9.32
C GLY A 460 -25.21 4.29 -7.98
N ALA A 461 -25.09 5.31 -7.11
CA ALA A 461 -25.58 5.26 -5.72
C ALA A 461 -27.06 4.83 -5.61
N GLU A 462 -27.87 5.18 -6.59
CA GLU A 462 -29.31 4.92 -6.65
C GLU A 462 -29.66 3.54 -7.22
N HIS A 463 -28.80 2.97 -8.07
CA HIS A 463 -29.08 1.76 -8.84
C HIS A 463 -28.45 0.49 -8.25
N GLY A 464 -27.68 0.63 -7.17
CA GLY A 464 -26.90 -0.46 -6.60
C GLY A 464 -25.74 -0.88 -7.50
N ASN A 465 -25.17 -2.06 -7.22
CA ASN A 465 -24.00 -2.56 -7.94
C ASN A 465 -24.18 -4.06 -8.26
N ALA A 466 -25.09 -4.35 -9.19
CA ALA A 466 -25.33 -5.72 -9.68
C ALA A 466 -24.05 -6.34 -10.26
N LEU A 467 -23.25 -5.52 -10.96
CA LEU A 467 -21.94 -5.90 -11.49
C LEU A 467 -21.03 -6.48 -10.39
N LYS A 468 -20.93 -5.81 -9.24
CA LYS A 468 -20.17 -6.28 -8.07
C LYS A 468 -20.67 -7.63 -7.57
N GLN A 469 -21.99 -7.84 -7.51
CA GLN A 469 -22.57 -9.11 -7.05
C GLN A 469 -22.21 -10.25 -8.00
N GLU A 470 -22.34 -10.04 -9.31
CA GLU A 470 -22.02 -11.05 -10.32
C GLU A 470 -20.53 -11.38 -10.39
N ILE A 471 -19.65 -10.38 -10.20
CA ILE A 471 -18.21 -10.60 -10.08
C ILE A 471 -17.90 -11.45 -8.84
N GLY A 472 -18.50 -11.12 -7.69
CA GLY A 472 -18.33 -11.88 -6.46
C GLY A 472 -18.83 -13.33 -6.56
N GLN A 473 -19.83 -13.57 -7.39
CA GLN A 473 -20.39 -14.91 -7.67
C GLN A 473 -19.67 -15.66 -8.80
N GLY A 474 -18.76 -15.02 -9.53
CA GLY A 474 -18.08 -15.61 -10.67
C GLY A 474 -18.93 -15.69 -11.96
N THR A 475 -20.15 -15.16 -11.96
CA THR A 475 -21.09 -15.24 -13.09
C THR A 475 -20.75 -14.24 -14.18
N PHE A 476 -20.20 -13.07 -13.81
CA PHE A 476 -19.79 -12.04 -14.77
C PHE A 476 -18.71 -12.53 -15.75
N GLN A 477 -17.75 -13.32 -15.24
CA GLN A 477 -16.67 -13.92 -16.02
C GLN A 477 -17.18 -14.91 -17.07
N GLN A 478 -18.34 -15.52 -16.80
CA GLN A 478 -18.97 -16.53 -17.65
C GLN A 478 -19.86 -15.92 -18.73
N LEU A 479 -20.11 -14.60 -18.72
CA LEU A 479 -20.95 -13.96 -19.74
C LEU A 479 -20.44 -14.27 -21.15
N PRO A 480 -21.29 -14.80 -22.04
CA PRO A 480 -20.90 -15.13 -23.41
C PRO A 480 -20.65 -13.88 -24.25
N ASP A 481 -21.23 -12.74 -23.86
CA ASP A 481 -21.11 -11.46 -24.54
C ASP A 481 -19.64 -11.08 -24.76
N ARG A 482 -19.31 -10.89 -26.04
CA ARG A 482 -18.00 -10.39 -26.49
C ARG A 482 -17.77 -8.99 -25.95
N VAL A 483 -18.79 -8.13 -25.96
CA VAL A 483 -18.74 -6.74 -25.49
C VAL A 483 -19.73 -6.60 -24.34
N VAL A 484 -19.24 -6.14 -23.18
CA VAL A 484 -20.10 -5.71 -22.07
C VAL A 484 -19.89 -4.22 -21.86
N THR A 485 -20.97 -3.47 -21.66
CA THR A 485 -20.90 -2.02 -21.43
C THR A 485 -21.26 -1.68 -20.00
N VAL A 486 -20.56 -0.70 -19.42
CA VAL A 486 -20.83 -0.22 -18.07
C VAL A 486 -20.80 1.29 -18.02
N SER A 487 -21.88 1.90 -17.51
CA SER A 487 -21.95 3.31 -17.15
C SER A 487 -21.75 3.44 -15.65
N THR A 488 -20.73 4.18 -15.24
CA THR A 488 -20.45 4.37 -13.83
C THR A 488 -19.64 5.62 -13.53
N ASN A 489 -20.01 6.29 -12.43
CA ASN A 489 -19.26 7.34 -11.75
C ASN A 489 -18.77 6.87 -10.36
N TRP A 490 -18.87 5.56 -10.09
CA TRP A 490 -18.58 4.93 -8.81
C TRP A 490 -17.10 5.08 -8.44
N LEU A 491 -16.81 4.99 -7.14
CA LEU A 491 -15.46 5.22 -6.64
C LEU A 491 -14.54 4.06 -7.03
N ALA A 492 -13.36 4.41 -7.54
CA ALA A 492 -12.31 3.45 -7.89
C ALA A 492 -11.76 2.71 -6.67
N GLU A 493 -12.00 3.20 -5.46
CA GLU A 493 -11.55 2.62 -4.20
C GLU A 493 -12.53 1.57 -3.65
N ASP A 494 -13.79 1.57 -4.08
CA ASP A 494 -14.77 0.72 -3.42
C ASP A 494 -14.44 -0.77 -3.61
N PRO A 495 -14.49 -1.57 -2.53
CA PRO A 495 -14.15 -2.97 -2.60
C PRO A 495 -15.20 -3.69 -3.46
N VAL A 496 -14.75 -4.36 -4.52
CA VAL A 496 -15.62 -5.18 -5.37
C VAL A 496 -15.69 -6.61 -4.81
N GLY A 497 -14.58 -7.13 -4.28
CA GLY A 497 -14.45 -8.52 -3.82
C GLY A 497 -14.12 -9.48 -4.96
N GLY A 498 -13.95 -10.77 -4.63
CA GLY A 498 -13.58 -11.80 -5.60
C GLY A 498 -12.17 -11.59 -6.18
N PRO A 499 -11.95 -11.79 -7.49
CA PRO A 499 -10.64 -11.66 -8.13
C PRO A 499 -10.25 -10.19 -8.42
N VAL A 500 -11.07 -9.22 -8.01
CA VAL A 500 -10.82 -7.79 -8.27
C VAL A 500 -9.95 -7.21 -7.16
N PRO A 501 -8.78 -6.64 -7.47
CA PRO A 501 -7.85 -6.06 -6.50
C PRO A 501 -8.53 -5.00 -5.64
N ASP A 502 -8.39 -5.06 -4.32
CA ASP A 502 -8.91 -4.04 -3.41
C ASP A 502 -7.95 -2.83 -3.35
N LEU A 503 -8.44 -1.65 -3.71
CA LEU A 503 -7.66 -0.41 -3.71
C LEU A 503 -8.10 0.56 -2.61
N SER A 504 -9.05 0.16 -1.76
CA SER A 504 -9.64 1.03 -0.71
C SER A 504 -8.63 1.56 0.30
N GLN A 505 -7.44 0.95 0.39
CA GLN A 505 -6.38 1.34 1.33
C GLN A 505 -5.08 1.78 0.63
N HIS A 506 -5.04 1.87 -0.72
CA HIS A 506 -3.79 1.99 -1.47
C HIS A 506 -3.77 3.18 -2.45
N THR A 507 -3.75 4.41 -1.93
CA THR A 507 -3.56 5.64 -2.72
C THR A 507 -2.36 5.57 -3.69
N PRO A 508 -1.18 5.02 -3.31
CA PRO A 508 -0.05 4.92 -4.23
C PRO A 508 -0.37 4.08 -5.47
N LEU A 509 -1.05 2.95 -5.30
CA LEU A 509 -1.42 2.03 -6.37
C LEU A 509 -2.51 2.62 -7.26
N MET A 510 -3.47 3.36 -6.69
CA MET A 510 -4.41 4.17 -7.47
C MET A 510 -3.69 5.19 -8.36
N GLY A 511 -2.62 5.80 -7.85
CA GLY A 511 -1.78 6.70 -8.62
C GLY A 511 -1.04 5.99 -9.76
N GLN A 512 -0.51 4.79 -9.51
CA GLN A 512 0.10 3.95 -10.55
C GLN A 512 -0.91 3.58 -11.63
N LEU A 513 -2.11 3.16 -11.25
CA LEU A 513 -3.19 2.85 -12.19
C LEU A 513 -3.57 4.08 -13.03
N ALA A 514 -3.74 5.24 -12.41
CA ALA A 514 -4.02 6.49 -13.11
C ALA A 514 -2.95 6.80 -14.17
N ARG A 515 -1.67 6.65 -13.83
CA ARG A 515 -0.54 6.87 -14.74
C ARG A 515 -0.35 5.78 -15.78
N ALA A 516 -0.81 4.55 -15.52
CA ALA A 516 -0.83 3.45 -16.48
C ALA A 516 -1.96 3.59 -17.51
N LEU A 517 -3.02 4.32 -17.18
CA LEU A 517 -4.13 4.63 -18.08
C LEU A 517 -3.90 5.93 -18.85
N PHE A 518 -3.44 6.99 -18.18
CA PHE A 518 -3.51 8.34 -18.73
C PHE A 518 -2.15 9.04 -18.70
N ARG A 519 -1.88 9.82 -19.75
CA ARG A 519 -1.01 11.00 -19.72
C ARG A 519 -1.77 12.19 -20.29
N LEU A 520 -1.38 13.41 -19.92
CA LEU A 520 -1.93 14.61 -20.54
C LEU A 520 -1.63 14.57 -22.05
N SER A 521 -2.59 15.01 -22.85
CA SER A 521 -2.34 15.19 -24.29
C SER A 521 -1.40 16.38 -24.53
N PRO A 522 -0.64 16.40 -25.63
CA PRO A 522 0.23 17.53 -25.98
C PRO A 522 -0.51 18.88 -26.04
N ALA A 523 -1.79 18.87 -26.40
CA ALA A 523 -2.61 20.08 -26.44
C ALA A 523 -2.90 20.64 -25.03
N VAL A 524 -3.18 19.75 -24.06
CA VAL A 524 -3.36 20.14 -22.65
C VAL A 524 -2.03 20.55 -22.02
N GLU A 525 -0.93 19.86 -22.34
CA GLU A 525 0.41 20.25 -21.88
C GLU A 525 0.79 21.65 -22.37
N ALA A 526 0.59 21.94 -23.66
CA ALA A 526 0.86 23.26 -24.22
C ALA A 526 -0.03 24.36 -23.60
N ALA A 527 -1.31 24.07 -23.36
CA ALA A 527 -2.21 24.99 -22.67
C ALA A 527 -1.78 25.23 -21.21
N THR A 528 -1.28 24.19 -20.54
CA THR A 528 -0.73 24.25 -19.19
C THR A 528 0.53 25.12 -19.14
N ASP A 529 1.47 24.92 -20.07
CA ASP A 529 2.69 25.73 -20.17
C ASP A 529 2.36 27.22 -20.41
N ALA A 530 1.41 27.51 -21.30
CA ALA A 530 0.97 28.87 -21.56
C ALA A 530 0.34 29.52 -20.32
N ALA A 531 -0.48 28.77 -19.57
CA ALA A 531 -1.09 29.25 -18.33
C ALA A 531 -0.05 29.51 -17.23
N LEU A 532 0.91 28.61 -17.03
CA LEU A 532 2.00 28.79 -16.07
C LEU A 532 2.90 29.98 -16.42
N ALA A 533 3.25 30.11 -17.71
CA ALA A 533 4.03 31.24 -18.20
C ALA A 533 3.30 32.59 -17.98
N SER A 534 1.97 32.62 -18.10
CA SER A 534 1.16 33.83 -17.87
C SER A 534 1.24 34.38 -16.44
N VAL A 535 1.58 33.52 -15.47
CA VAL A 535 1.77 33.89 -14.06
C VAL A 535 3.24 33.89 -13.64
N GLY A 536 4.17 33.86 -14.60
CA GLY A 536 5.61 33.95 -14.36
C GLY A 536 6.30 32.67 -13.92
N VAL A 537 5.61 31.51 -13.95
CA VAL A 537 6.22 30.21 -13.67
C VAL A 537 6.95 29.71 -14.90
N GLN A 538 8.26 29.51 -14.80
CA GLN A 538 9.10 29.07 -15.91
C GLN A 538 8.97 27.55 -16.17
N PRO A 539 9.20 27.07 -17.41
CA PRO A 539 9.25 25.65 -17.69
C PRO A 539 10.23 24.90 -16.77
N GLY A 540 9.75 23.87 -16.07
CA GLY A 540 10.55 23.06 -15.14
C GLY A 540 10.73 23.67 -13.74
N GLN A 541 10.29 24.91 -13.50
CA GLN A 541 10.33 25.52 -12.18
C GLN A 541 9.35 24.81 -11.22
N PRO A 542 9.77 24.38 -10.02
CA PRO A 542 8.86 23.82 -9.04
C PRO A 542 7.93 24.90 -8.47
N TYR A 543 6.66 24.54 -8.26
CA TYR A 543 5.65 25.43 -7.67
C TYR A 543 4.68 24.64 -6.79
N VAL A 544 3.97 25.38 -5.93
CA VAL A 544 2.86 24.87 -5.14
C VAL A 544 1.56 25.26 -5.83
N ALA A 545 0.62 24.33 -5.97
CA ALA A 545 -0.70 24.62 -6.49
C ALA A 545 -1.79 24.44 -5.41
N LEU A 546 -2.74 25.35 -5.37
CA LEU A 546 -3.93 25.26 -4.53
C LEU A 546 -5.16 25.12 -5.42
N HIS A 547 -5.95 24.09 -5.20
CA HIS A 547 -7.26 23.95 -5.85
C HIS A 547 -8.41 24.17 -4.87
N LEU A 548 -9.15 25.26 -5.05
CA LEU A 548 -10.35 25.59 -4.29
C LEU A 548 -11.60 25.41 -5.14
N ARG A 549 -12.31 24.29 -4.91
CA ARG A 549 -13.67 24.07 -5.35
C ARG A 549 -14.63 24.69 -4.33
N LEU A 550 -15.08 25.91 -4.59
CA LEU A 550 -16.00 26.65 -3.71
C LEU A 550 -17.48 26.48 -4.12
N GLY A 551 -17.73 25.89 -5.29
CA GLY A 551 -19.08 25.66 -5.81
C GLY A 551 -19.71 26.93 -6.39
N GLY A 552 -20.83 26.77 -7.09
CA GLY A 552 -21.58 27.90 -7.68
C GLY A 552 -22.28 27.62 -9.01
N GLN A 553 -22.33 26.36 -9.46
CA GLN A 553 -23.15 25.99 -10.61
C GLN A 553 -24.56 25.59 -10.18
N ILE A 554 -25.54 25.77 -11.06
CA ILE A 554 -26.95 25.38 -10.85
C ILE A 554 -26.99 23.92 -10.37
N GLY A 555 -27.54 23.66 -9.17
CA GLY A 555 -27.51 22.36 -8.49
C GLY A 555 -26.48 22.21 -7.36
N GLU A 556 -25.46 23.07 -7.32
CA GLU A 556 -24.45 23.19 -6.25
C GLU A 556 -24.69 24.43 -5.36
N GLU A 557 -25.85 25.07 -5.46
CA GLU A 557 -26.28 26.22 -4.65
C GLU A 557 -26.13 25.96 -3.13
N PHE A 558 -26.08 24.70 -2.73
CA PHE A 558 -25.86 24.23 -1.37
C PHE A 558 -24.40 24.32 -0.88
N ALA A 559 -23.41 24.38 -1.77
CA ALA A 559 -21.99 24.43 -1.39
C ALA A 559 -21.51 25.85 -1.04
N ILE A 560 -22.12 26.91 -1.59
CA ILE A 560 -21.84 28.29 -1.17
C ILE A 560 -22.20 28.49 0.31
N GLN A 561 -23.23 27.79 0.82
CA GLN A 561 -23.51 27.77 2.26
C GLN A 561 -22.45 27.01 3.09
N ARG A 562 -21.69 26.07 2.50
CA ARG A 562 -20.56 25.37 3.18
C ARG A 562 -19.37 26.30 3.45
N PHE A 563 -19.23 27.36 2.67
CA PHE A 563 -18.24 28.42 2.87
C PHE A 563 -18.80 29.65 3.61
N SER A 564 -19.96 29.52 4.26
CA SER A 564 -20.42 30.50 5.27
C SER A 564 -19.52 30.54 6.51
N LEU A 565 -18.50 29.67 6.56
CA LEU A 565 -17.34 29.76 7.42
C LEU A 565 -16.39 30.85 6.86
N GLY A 566 -16.62 32.09 7.26
CA GLY A 566 -15.64 33.17 7.06
C GLY A 566 -15.62 33.76 5.65
N GLN A 567 -15.02 34.95 5.54
CA GLN A 567 -14.76 35.54 4.23
C GLN A 567 -13.81 34.60 3.45
N PRO A 568 -13.89 34.48 2.10
CA PRO A 568 -12.96 33.67 1.28
C PRO A 568 -11.46 33.84 1.61
N HIS A 569 -11.11 34.98 2.21
CA HIS A 569 -9.79 35.29 2.74
C HIS A 569 -9.33 34.34 3.88
N GLU A 570 -10.21 33.85 4.74
CA GLU A 570 -9.88 32.93 5.84
C GLU A 570 -9.48 31.55 5.29
N VAL A 571 -10.21 31.03 4.30
CA VAL A 571 -9.87 29.76 3.63
C VAL A 571 -8.52 29.87 2.94
N LEU A 572 -8.24 30.98 2.26
CA LEU A 572 -6.94 31.21 1.65
C LEU A 572 -5.82 31.34 2.69
N GLN A 573 -6.08 31.96 3.84
CA GLN A 573 -5.08 32.03 4.90
C GLN A 573 -4.70 30.64 5.41
N VAL A 574 -5.69 29.79 5.71
CA VAL A 574 -5.45 28.40 6.12
C VAL A 574 -4.71 27.63 5.02
N ALA A 575 -5.09 27.84 3.76
CA ALA A 575 -4.40 27.21 2.64
C ALA A 575 -2.95 27.71 2.47
N SER A 576 -2.67 29.00 2.72
CA SER A 576 -1.32 29.58 2.71
C SER A 576 -0.45 28.99 3.80
N GLU A 577 -0.96 28.89 5.03
CA GLU A 577 -0.25 28.29 6.16
C GLU A 577 0.06 26.81 5.89
N CYS A 578 -0.91 26.09 5.32
CA CYS A 578 -0.74 24.70 4.91
C CYS A 578 0.29 24.53 3.79
N ALA A 579 0.22 25.36 2.74
CA ALA A 579 1.18 25.36 1.64
C ALA A 579 2.61 25.66 2.13
N ALA A 580 2.77 26.61 3.05
CA ALA A 580 4.07 26.93 3.65
C ALA A 580 4.63 25.74 4.44
N GLY A 581 3.80 25.06 5.23
CA GLY A 581 4.20 23.85 5.97
C GLY A 581 4.65 22.71 5.05
N LEU A 582 3.88 22.46 3.99
CA LEU A 582 4.19 21.48 2.95
C LEU A 582 5.53 21.76 2.25
N VAL A 583 5.77 23.01 1.87
CA VAL A 583 7.03 23.46 1.25
C VAL A 583 8.22 23.23 2.17
N GLU A 584 8.11 23.58 3.45
CA GLU A 584 9.20 23.40 4.40
C GLU A 584 9.49 21.93 4.71
N GLU A 585 8.46 21.08 4.72
CA GLU A 585 8.64 19.63 4.85
C GLU A 585 9.37 19.05 3.63
N ASP A 586 8.94 19.40 2.43
CA ASP A 586 9.55 18.92 1.20
C ASP A 586 11.02 19.39 1.07
N LYS A 587 11.32 20.66 1.39
CA LYS A 587 12.70 21.16 1.51
C LYS A 587 13.53 20.30 2.48
N ARG A 588 12.96 19.95 3.63
CA ARG A 588 13.64 19.08 4.61
C ARG A 588 13.92 17.69 4.05
N ARG A 589 12.95 17.07 3.35
CA ARG A 589 13.11 15.78 2.68
C ARG A 589 14.22 15.84 1.63
N LEU A 590 14.24 16.89 0.81
CA LEU A 590 15.28 17.13 -0.19
C LEU A 590 16.67 17.27 0.44
N ARG A 591 16.80 18.04 1.53
CA ARG A 591 18.06 18.17 2.29
C ARG A 591 18.53 16.82 2.81
N HIS A 592 17.64 16.02 3.41
CA HIS A 592 17.98 14.69 3.90
C HIS A 592 18.42 13.75 2.76
N ALA A 593 17.69 13.75 1.63
CA ALA A 593 18.05 12.96 0.47
C ALA A 593 19.40 13.39 -0.13
N ALA A 594 19.67 14.70 -0.20
CA ALA A 594 20.96 15.22 -0.65
C ALA A 594 22.10 14.84 0.30
N VAL A 595 21.89 14.91 1.62
CA VAL A 595 22.88 14.46 2.61
C VAL A 595 23.14 12.96 2.48
N ALA A 596 22.09 12.14 2.36
CA ALA A 596 22.24 10.70 2.16
C ALA A 596 22.98 10.37 0.86
N ALA A 597 22.64 11.05 -0.24
CA ALA A 597 23.33 10.91 -1.51
C ALA A 597 24.79 11.37 -1.43
N ALA A 598 25.07 12.45 -0.68
CA ALA A 598 26.42 12.96 -0.48
C ALA A 598 27.34 11.99 0.28
N VAL A 599 26.76 11.17 1.16
CA VAL A 599 27.49 10.10 1.85
C VAL A 599 27.85 8.94 0.90
N LEU A 600 27.01 8.69 -0.11
CA LEU A 600 27.13 7.54 -1.00
C LEU A 600 27.83 7.84 -2.33
N ALA A 601 27.86 9.10 -2.77
CA ALA A 601 28.36 9.51 -4.09
C ALA A 601 29.72 10.21 -4.02
N PRO A 602 30.51 10.21 -5.12
CA PRO A 602 31.68 11.07 -5.25
C PRO A 602 31.33 12.53 -4.97
N THR A 603 32.27 13.27 -4.38
CA THR A 603 32.09 14.66 -3.88
C THR A 603 31.46 15.63 -4.88
N GLN A 604 31.63 15.41 -6.19
CA GLN A 604 31.09 16.29 -7.24
C GLN A 604 29.58 16.08 -7.51
N ALA A 605 29.10 14.84 -7.48
CA ALA A 605 27.67 14.53 -7.64
C ALA A 605 26.88 14.96 -6.40
N ALA A 606 27.48 14.79 -5.23
CA ALA A 606 26.99 15.30 -3.95
C ALA A 606 26.80 16.82 -3.97
N ALA A 607 27.81 17.56 -4.45
CA ALA A 607 27.77 19.01 -4.56
C ALA A 607 26.71 19.50 -5.55
N ALA A 608 26.55 18.82 -6.70
CA ALA A 608 25.50 19.15 -7.67
C ALA A 608 24.09 18.89 -7.13
N ALA A 609 23.88 17.76 -6.42
CA ALA A 609 22.60 17.47 -5.75
C ALA A 609 22.27 18.53 -4.69
N LEU A 610 23.24 18.92 -3.87
CA LEU A 610 23.06 19.94 -2.84
C LEU A 610 22.81 21.34 -3.44
N ALA A 611 23.49 21.68 -4.53
CA ALA A 611 23.26 22.93 -5.27
C ALA A 611 21.85 22.97 -5.88
N ALA A 612 21.37 21.87 -6.46
CA ALA A 612 20.01 21.76 -6.98
C ALA A 612 18.94 21.89 -5.87
N VAL A 613 19.21 21.35 -4.67
CA VAL A 613 18.34 21.58 -3.49
C VAL A 613 18.35 23.05 -3.08
N THR A 614 19.53 23.68 -3.06
CA THR A 614 19.66 25.11 -2.68
C THR A 614 18.97 26.03 -3.70
N GLU A 615 19.04 25.71 -4.99
CA GLU A 615 18.33 26.44 -6.05
C GLU A 615 16.81 26.21 -5.95
N SER A 616 16.39 24.98 -5.63
CA SER A 616 14.99 24.64 -5.33
C SER A 616 14.46 25.26 -4.03
N GLU A 617 15.33 25.73 -3.13
CA GLU A 617 14.96 26.46 -1.91
C GLU A 617 14.61 27.92 -2.18
N SER A 618 14.96 28.45 -3.36
CA SER A 618 14.49 29.75 -3.82
C SER A 618 12.97 29.75 -4.00
N HIS A 619 12.35 30.91 -3.78
CA HIS A 619 10.90 31.10 -3.62
C HIS A 619 10.04 30.31 -4.64
N MET A 620 9.39 29.22 -4.19
CA MET A 620 8.43 28.47 -4.99
C MET A 620 7.16 29.32 -5.24
N PRO A 621 6.75 29.56 -6.50
CA PRO A 621 5.51 30.24 -6.81
C PRO A 621 4.30 29.49 -6.23
N HIS A 622 3.28 30.24 -5.82
CA HIS A 622 2.03 29.70 -5.28
C HIS A 622 0.90 29.96 -6.27
N VAL A 623 0.42 28.93 -6.95
CA VAL A 623 -0.59 29.04 -8.01
C VAL A 623 -1.97 28.66 -7.47
N LEU A 624 -2.92 29.59 -7.49
CA LEU A 624 -4.32 29.34 -7.13
C LEU A 624 -5.14 28.97 -8.36
N LEU A 625 -5.88 27.88 -8.25
CA LEU A 625 -6.93 27.45 -9.17
C LEU A 625 -8.25 27.39 -8.42
N THR A 626 -9.27 28.09 -8.93
CA THR A 626 -10.57 28.14 -8.28
C THR A 626 -11.70 28.41 -9.26
N ASP A 627 -12.85 27.82 -8.97
CA ASP A 627 -14.12 28.09 -9.66
C ASP A 627 -14.81 29.38 -9.20
N ASN A 628 -14.26 30.08 -8.20
CA ASN A 628 -14.76 31.35 -7.73
C ASN A 628 -14.10 32.52 -8.46
N ASP A 629 -14.84 33.14 -9.39
CA ASP A 629 -14.32 34.25 -10.22
C ASP A 629 -13.92 35.48 -9.40
N GLU A 630 -14.60 35.75 -8.27
CA GLU A 630 -14.24 36.87 -7.40
C GLU A 630 -12.88 36.63 -6.74
N LEU A 631 -12.65 35.44 -6.19
CA LEU A 631 -11.38 35.07 -5.59
C LEU A 631 -10.23 35.14 -6.61
N ARG A 632 -10.49 34.66 -7.84
CA ARG A 632 -9.53 34.73 -8.95
C ARG A 632 -9.15 36.18 -9.28
N ARG A 633 -10.14 37.08 -9.40
CA ARG A 633 -9.90 38.50 -9.68
C ARG A 633 -9.07 39.18 -8.60
N ARG A 634 -9.35 38.90 -7.33
CA ARG A 634 -8.60 39.47 -6.20
C ARG A 634 -7.15 38.99 -6.15
N VAL A 635 -6.90 37.71 -6.45
CA VAL A 635 -5.53 37.19 -6.60
C VAL A 635 -4.82 37.82 -7.78
N ALA A 636 -5.48 37.93 -8.95
CA ALA A 636 -4.91 38.58 -10.13
C ALA A 636 -4.60 40.07 -9.91
N ALA A 637 -5.37 40.75 -9.06
CA ALA A 637 -5.12 42.13 -8.62
C ALA A 637 -3.98 42.27 -7.57
N GLY A 638 -3.39 41.16 -7.12
CA GLY A 638 -2.32 41.15 -6.12
C GLY A 638 -2.80 41.41 -4.69
N GLU A 639 -4.10 41.32 -4.42
CA GLU A 639 -4.67 41.59 -3.08
C GLU A 639 -4.40 40.47 -2.06
N LEU A 640 -4.01 39.28 -2.54
CA LEU A 640 -3.96 38.05 -1.75
C LEU A 640 -2.62 37.31 -1.93
N PRO A 641 -1.48 37.94 -1.55
CA PRO A 641 -0.17 37.29 -1.63
C PRO A 641 -0.09 36.06 -0.69
N PRO A 642 0.74 35.04 -1.01
CA PRO A 642 1.69 34.97 -2.13
C PRO A 642 1.09 34.39 -3.43
N TRP A 643 -0.24 34.25 -3.52
CA TRP A 643 -0.89 33.55 -4.61
C TRP A 643 -0.84 34.34 -5.92
N VAL A 644 -0.69 33.61 -7.03
CA VAL A 644 -0.93 34.05 -8.41
C VAL A 644 -1.96 33.13 -9.04
N SER A 645 -2.74 33.60 -10.02
CA SER A 645 -3.76 32.78 -10.67
C SER A 645 -3.77 33.06 -12.17
N PRO A 646 -3.71 32.04 -13.03
CA PRO A 646 -3.81 32.24 -14.46
C PRO A 646 -5.24 32.66 -14.83
N GLU A 647 -5.39 33.43 -15.91
CA GLU A 647 -6.70 33.81 -16.44
C GLU A 647 -7.36 32.64 -17.20
N LEU A 648 -7.65 31.55 -16.47
CA LEU A 648 -8.36 30.39 -16.99
C LEU A 648 -9.82 30.41 -16.59
N HIS A 649 -10.70 29.91 -17.47
CA HIS A 649 -12.08 29.62 -17.11
C HIS A 649 -12.16 28.23 -16.48
N PRO A 650 -12.78 28.09 -15.30
CA PRO A 650 -12.73 26.85 -14.52
C PRO A 650 -13.37 25.68 -15.27
N VAL A 651 -12.72 24.50 -15.19
CA VAL A 651 -13.10 23.23 -15.87
C VAL A 651 -14.52 22.78 -15.58
N HIS A 652 -15.10 23.27 -14.49
CA HIS A 652 -16.41 22.83 -14.08
C HIS A 652 -17.53 23.21 -15.02
N LEU A 653 -17.31 23.86 -16.16
CA LEU A 653 -18.31 24.14 -17.19
C LEU A 653 -19.30 22.96 -17.34
N ARG A 654 -20.46 23.09 -16.68
CA ARG A 654 -21.65 22.38 -17.10
C ARG A 654 -21.83 22.83 -18.53
N LEU A 655 -21.99 21.90 -19.45
CA LEU A 655 -22.28 22.22 -20.83
C LEU A 655 -23.70 22.77 -20.87
N GLN A 656 -23.85 24.00 -20.42
CA GLN A 656 -24.95 24.85 -20.77
C GLN A 656 -24.94 24.82 -22.30
N ARG A 657 -26.04 24.33 -22.86
CA ARG A 657 -26.31 24.30 -24.30
C ARG A 657 -25.62 25.49 -24.95
N LEU A 658 -24.69 25.23 -25.87
CA LEU A 658 -24.00 26.27 -26.63
C LEU A 658 -25.04 27.34 -27.01
N PRO A 659 -24.79 28.63 -26.70
CA PRO A 659 -25.74 29.70 -26.98
C PRO A 659 -25.99 29.74 -28.49
N GLY A 660 -27.14 29.21 -28.92
CA GLY A 660 -27.44 28.86 -30.31
C GLY A 660 -28.35 27.65 -30.46
N ALA A 661 -28.27 26.66 -29.55
CA ALA A 661 -29.23 25.53 -29.47
C ALA A 661 -30.56 25.92 -28.78
N GLY A 662 -30.83 27.23 -28.67
CA GLY A 662 -31.86 27.85 -27.85
C GLY A 662 -33.20 28.06 -28.54
N ASN A 663 -33.64 27.16 -29.42
CA ASN A 663 -35.06 27.08 -29.79
C ASN A 663 -35.68 25.86 -29.11
N ALA A 664 -36.12 26.06 -27.86
CA ALA A 664 -36.91 25.08 -27.12
C ALA A 664 -38.20 24.65 -27.86
N SER A 665 -38.62 25.38 -28.90
CA SER A 665 -39.74 24.99 -29.78
C SER A 665 -39.41 23.85 -30.75
N ALA A 666 -38.14 23.59 -31.07
CA ALA A 666 -37.75 22.49 -31.96
C ALA A 666 -37.68 21.13 -31.23
N ALA A 667 -37.45 21.12 -29.91
CA ALA A 667 -37.47 19.90 -29.11
C ALA A 667 -38.89 19.29 -29.02
N ALA A 668 -39.94 20.08 -29.20
CA ALA A 668 -41.31 19.59 -29.31
C ALA A 668 -41.60 18.89 -30.66
N ALA A 669 -40.73 19.04 -31.67
CA ALA A 669 -40.90 18.50 -33.01
C ALA A 669 -40.10 17.20 -33.27
N GLY A 670 -39.42 16.63 -32.25
CA GLY A 670 -38.67 15.38 -32.39
C GLY A 670 -37.45 15.46 -33.33
N ALA A 671 -37.04 16.67 -33.74
CA ALA A 671 -35.84 16.85 -34.55
C ALA A 671 -34.60 16.70 -33.68
N LEU A 672 -33.76 15.73 -34.03
CA LEU A 672 -32.43 15.55 -33.45
C LEU A 672 -31.65 16.87 -33.55
N PRO A 673 -30.96 17.33 -32.48
CA PRO A 673 -30.02 18.43 -32.64
C PRO A 673 -29.01 18.04 -33.71
N ALA A 674 -28.83 18.90 -34.72
CA ALA A 674 -27.84 18.67 -35.75
C ALA A 674 -26.47 18.43 -35.09
N ALA A 675 -25.73 17.43 -35.58
CA ALA A 675 -24.36 17.21 -35.13
C ALA A 675 -23.58 18.53 -35.29
N LEU A 676 -22.76 18.89 -34.29
CA LEU A 676 -21.89 20.06 -34.39
C LEU A 676 -21.06 19.96 -35.67
N SER A 677 -20.95 21.05 -36.40
CA SER A 677 -20.02 21.12 -37.52
C SER A 677 -18.58 20.86 -37.03
N PRO A 678 -17.67 20.38 -37.90
CA PRO A 678 -16.28 20.19 -37.52
C PRO A 678 -15.62 21.45 -36.90
N ALA A 679 -16.03 22.64 -37.34
CA ALA A 679 -15.55 23.91 -36.80
C ALA A 679 -16.08 24.20 -35.39
N GLU A 680 -17.37 23.96 -35.13
CA GLU A 680 -17.96 24.10 -33.79
C GLU A 680 -17.35 23.09 -32.83
N MET A 681 -17.17 21.84 -33.26
CA MET A 681 -16.49 20.81 -32.47
C MET A 681 -15.04 21.23 -32.15
N ALA A 682 -14.30 21.75 -33.11
CA ALA A 682 -12.94 22.25 -32.88
C ALA A 682 -12.92 23.42 -31.88
N ALA A 683 -13.89 24.33 -31.93
CA ALA A 683 -14.01 25.43 -30.97
C ALA A 683 -14.34 24.93 -29.56
N VAL A 684 -15.25 23.96 -29.44
CA VAL A 684 -15.59 23.31 -28.17
C VAL A 684 -14.37 22.59 -27.60
N VAL A 685 -13.67 21.80 -28.41
CA VAL A 685 -12.43 21.10 -28.01
C VAL A 685 -11.39 22.11 -27.52
N LYS A 686 -11.15 23.20 -28.27
CA LYS A 686 -10.19 24.24 -27.89
C LYS A 686 -10.55 24.86 -26.54
N ALA A 687 -11.82 25.22 -26.33
CA ALA A 687 -12.27 25.78 -25.06
C ALA A 687 -12.06 24.81 -23.88
N HIS A 688 -12.36 23.53 -24.07
CA HIS A 688 -12.16 22.51 -23.03
C HIS A 688 -10.68 22.21 -22.76
N VAL A 689 -9.83 22.21 -23.78
CA VAL A 689 -8.38 22.06 -23.63
C VAL A 689 -7.82 23.21 -22.80
N THR A 690 -8.23 24.45 -23.09
CA THR A 690 -7.83 25.62 -22.30
C THR A 690 -8.32 25.51 -20.86
N SER A 691 -9.57 25.12 -20.63
CA SER A 691 -10.05 24.88 -19.27
C SER A 691 -9.25 23.80 -18.55
N LEU A 692 -8.89 22.70 -19.23
CA LEU A 692 -8.11 21.61 -18.62
C LEU A 692 -6.64 21.95 -18.35
N ALA A 693 -6.18 23.13 -18.72
CA ALA A 693 -4.89 23.63 -18.23
C ALA A 693 -4.87 23.67 -16.68
N ASP A 694 -5.99 23.96 -16.00
CA ASP A 694 -6.08 23.88 -14.52
C ASP A 694 -5.70 22.47 -14.02
N PHE A 695 -6.19 21.43 -14.70
CA PHE A 695 -5.88 20.05 -14.35
C PHE A 695 -4.40 19.76 -14.56
N GLY A 696 -3.84 20.20 -15.69
CA GLY A 696 -2.42 20.05 -15.99
C GLY A 696 -1.51 20.78 -15.00
N ILE A 697 -1.91 21.97 -14.52
CA ILE A 697 -1.21 22.70 -13.46
C ILE A 697 -1.17 21.87 -12.16
N LEU A 698 -2.29 21.28 -11.73
CA LEU A 698 -2.29 20.43 -10.54
C LEU A 698 -1.44 19.18 -10.69
N VAL A 699 -1.49 18.54 -11.87
CA VAL A 699 -0.71 17.33 -12.19
C VAL A 699 0.79 17.62 -12.16
N ARG A 700 1.22 18.83 -12.56
CA ARG A 700 2.64 19.21 -12.65
C ARG A 700 3.17 19.94 -11.43
N ALA A 701 2.32 20.30 -10.47
CA ALA A 701 2.77 20.97 -9.26
C ALA A 701 3.68 20.06 -8.45
N ARG A 702 4.70 20.64 -7.80
CA ARG A 702 5.56 19.88 -6.89
C ARG A 702 4.80 19.50 -5.63
N CYS A 703 3.99 20.43 -5.14
CA CYS A 703 3.13 20.24 -3.98
C CYS A 703 1.73 20.77 -4.24
N VAL A 704 0.72 20.12 -3.67
CA VAL A 704 -0.68 20.50 -3.85
C VAL A 704 -1.43 20.67 -2.52
N VAL A 705 -2.25 21.71 -2.45
CA VAL A 705 -3.28 21.86 -1.41
C VAL A 705 -4.63 21.74 -2.10
N LEU A 706 -5.44 20.77 -1.69
CA LEU A 706 -6.63 20.36 -2.45
C LEU A 706 -7.90 20.49 -1.63
N SER A 707 -8.96 21.01 -2.26
CA SER A 707 -10.33 20.77 -1.80
C SER A 707 -10.76 19.33 -2.11
N PRO A 708 -11.63 18.72 -1.30
CA PRO A 708 -12.08 17.34 -1.50
C PRO A 708 -13.03 17.26 -2.70
N SER A 709 -12.46 17.16 -3.90
CA SER A 709 -13.19 17.06 -5.17
C SER A 709 -12.64 15.93 -6.03
N GLY A 710 -13.50 15.29 -6.83
CA GLY A 710 -13.07 14.25 -7.77
C GLY A 710 -12.05 14.75 -8.80
N PHE A 711 -12.10 16.04 -9.15
CA PHE A 711 -11.13 16.68 -10.03
C PHE A 711 -9.74 16.77 -9.38
N SER A 712 -9.68 17.28 -8.14
CA SER A 712 -8.44 17.40 -7.37
C SER A 712 -7.77 16.06 -7.12
N LEU A 713 -8.56 15.06 -6.69
CA LEU A 713 -8.06 13.73 -6.40
C LEU A 713 -7.43 13.10 -7.65
N GLN A 714 -8.06 13.24 -8.82
CA GLN A 714 -7.53 12.69 -10.06
C GLN A 714 -6.25 13.39 -10.52
N ALA A 715 -6.14 14.71 -10.33
CA ALA A 715 -4.90 15.42 -10.61
C ALA A 715 -3.76 14.97 -9.67
N GLN A 716 -4.08 14.70 -8.42
CA GLN A 716 -3.13 14.17 -7.46
C GLN A 716 -2.62 12.77 -7.85
N LEU A 717 -3.54 11.84 -8.14
CA LEU A 717 -3.20 10.48 -8.55
C LEU A 717 -2.32 10.47 -9.80
N LEU A 718 -2.57 11.35 -10.76
CA LEU A 718 -1.81 11.44 -11.99
C LEU A 718 -0.45 12.12 -11.81
N GLY A 719 -0.36 13.16 -10.97
CA GLY A 719 0.81 14.03 -10.87
C GLY A 719 1.98 13.51 -10.02
N ASN A 720 1.73 12.54 -9.13
CA ASN A 720 2.77 11.99 -8.24
C ASN A 720 3.53 13.10 -7.48
N GLN A 721 2.78 14.05 -6.92
CA GLN A 721 3.33 15.22 -6.24
C GLN A 721 4.21 14.79 -5.06
N ALA A 722 5.27 15.55 -4.79
CA ALA A 722 6.21 15.28 -3.70
C ALA A 722 5.53 15.49 -2.33
N CYS A 723 4.55 16.40 -2.28
CA CYS A 723 3.74 16.62 -1.09
C CYS A 723 2.31 17.04 -1.44
N ALA A 724 1.36 16.65 -0.59
CA ALA A 724 -0.06 16.93 -0.79
C ALA A 724 -0.75 17.12 0.56
N ALA A 725 -1.70 18.05 0.64
CA ALA A 725 -2.61 18.18 1.77
C ALA A 725 -4.03 18.46 1.29
N THR A 726 -5.04 18.08 2.09
CA THR A 726 -6.43 18.45 1.83
C THR A 726 -6.95 19.50 2.81
N LEU A 727 -7.76 20.43 2.30
CA LEU A 727 -8.52 21.35 3.14
C LEU A 727 -9.72 20.60 3.73
N GLY A 728 -9.56 20.17 4.98
CA GLY A 728 -10.50 19.29 5.66
C GLY A 728 -10.15 17.82 5.51
N ARG A 729 -10.85 17.00 6.28
CA ARG A 729 -10.65 15.55 6.33
C ARG A 729 -11.40 14.87 5.18
N ASP A 730 -10.65 14.24 4.27
CA ASP A 730 -11.19 13.31 3.27
C ASP A 730 -10.50 11.96 3.44
N ASP A 731 -11.14 11.08 4.23
CA ASP A 731 -10.62 9.75 4.57
C ASP A 731 -10.32 8.87 3.34
N ARG A 732 -10.82 9.25 2.16
CA ARG A 732 -10.65 8.53 0.89
C ARG A 732 -9.35 8.86 0.16
N SER A 733 -8.88 10.11 0.29
CA SER A 733 -7.74 10.58 -0.49
C SER A 733 -6.41 9.93 -0.07
N GLY A 734 -6.33 9.40 1.17
CA GLY A 734 -5.06 9.01 1.80
C GLY A 734 -4.10 10.19 1.98
N VAL A 735 -4.59 11.42 1.84
CA VAL A 735 -3.83 12.66 2.02
C VAL A 735 -4.09 13.21 3.41
N GLU A 736 -3.03 13.69 4.05
CA GLU A 736 -3.16 14.32 5.36
C GLU A 736 -3.95 15.64 5.27
N PRO A 737 -4.90 15.89 6.18
CA PRO A 737 -5.57 17.17 6.24
C PRO A 737 -4.60 18.27 6.68
N CYS A 738 -4.80 19.49 6.16
CA CYS A 738 -4.06 20.65 6.63
C CYS A 738 -4.21 20.82 8.16
N PRO A 739 -3.12 21.09 8.92
CA PRO A 739 -3.18 21.30 10.35
C PRO A 739 -4.26 22.32 10.73
N GLY A 740 -5.06 22.00 11.75
CA GLY A 740 -6.17 22.85 12.20
C GLY A 740 -7.49 22.67 11.44
N THR A 741 -7.52 21.92 10.33
CA THR A 741 -8.76 21.64 9.58
C THR A 741 -9.47 20.34 10.02
N GLU A 742 -8.85 19.55 10.90
CA GLU A 742 -9.27 18.20 11.31
C GLU A 742 -10.62 18.12 12.02
N ARG A 743 -10.98 19.14 12.83
CA ARG A 743 -12.14 19.09 13.74
C ARG A 743 -13.42 19.71 13.19
N GLY A 744 -13.34 20.46 12.09
CA GLY A 744 -14.49 21.17 11.53
C GLY A 744 -15.41 20.26 10.72
N TRP A 745 -14.89 19.61 9.70
CA TRP A 745 -15.73 19.13 8.60
C TRP A 745 -16.77 18.06 8.98
N GLY A 746 -16.45 17.10 9.86
CA GLY A 746 -17.38 16.05 10.29
C GLY A 746 -18.56 16.55 11.14
N TRP A 747 -18.35 17.56 11.99
CA TRP A 747 -19.41 18.21 12.77
C TRP A 747 -20.38 18.99 11.88
N TRP A 748 -19.86 19.58 10.80
CA TRP A 748 -20.63 20.28 9.78
C TRP A 748 -21.43 19.34 8.88
N TRP A 749 -20.87 18.19 8.48
CA TRP A 749 -21.62 17.11 7.80
C TRP A 749 -22.76 16.56 8.68
N GLY A 750 -22.52 16.40 9.98
CA GLY A 750 -23.55 15.96 10.95
C GLY A 750 -24.70 16.94 11.11
N GLN A 751 -24.42 18.25 11.24
CA GLN A 751 -25.47 19.29 11.27
C GLN A 751 -26.26 19.37 9.95
N TRP A 752 -25.58 19.15 8.82
CA TRP A 752 -26.18 19.13 7.49
C TRP A 752 -27.12 17.93 7.30
N TRP A 753 -26.70 16.70 7.65
CA TRP A 753 -27.57 15.52 7.62
C TRP A 753 -28.80 15.72 8.51
N CYS A 754 -28.61 16.21 9.74
CA CYS A 754 -29.70 16.52 10.67
C CYS A 754 -30.74 17.52 10.14
N ARG A 755 -30.34 18.46 9.27
CA ARG A 755 -31.26 19.39 8.59
C ARG A 755 -31.91 18.77 7.35
N LEU A 756 -31.21 17.88 6.65
CA LEU A 756 -31.69 17.21 5.43
C LEU A 756 -32.76 16.15 5.72
N VAL A 757 -32.65 15.42 6.84
CA VAL A 757 -33.64 14.40 7.25
C VAL A 757 -34.77 14.97 8.13
N GLY A 758 -34.81 16.29 8.36
CA GLY A 758 -35.88 16.95 9.14
C GLY A 758 -36.04 16.48 10.60
N GLY A 759 -35.03 15.81 11.17
CA GLY A 759 -35.20 14.99 12.38
C GLY A 759 -34.72 15.61 13.70
N CYS A 760 -33.97 16.71 13.68
CA CYS A 760 -33.39 17.28 14.89
C CYS A 760 -33.95 18.67 15.19
N GLY A 761 -35.23 18.71 15.55
CA GLY A 761 -35.86 19.90 16.10
C GLY A 761 -37.19 19.59 16.78
N LYS A 762 -37.23 19.72 18.11
CA LYS A 762 -38.39 19.64 19.04
C LYS A 762 -38.65 18.29 19.73
N LYS A 763 -37.73 17.87 20.60
CA LYS A 763 -38.11 17.31 21.92
C LYS A 763 -37.19 17.86 23.02
N ALA A 764 -37.27 19.16 23.24
CA ALA A 764 -36.89 19.77 24.50
C ALA A 764 -37.95 20.84 24.81
N GLY A 765 -38.79 20.57 25.81
CA GLY A 765 -39.63 21.58 26.46
C GLY A 765 -41.08 21.72 25.97
N SER A 766 -41.93 20.75 26.28
CA SER A 766 -43.30 21.05 26.76
C SER A 766 -43.82 19.85 27.56
N GLY A 767 -43.41 19.79 28.83
CA GLY A 767 -44.05 18.93 29.81
C GLY A 767 -45.47 19.43 30.07
N GLN A 768 -46.42 18.99 29.25
CA GLN A 768 -47.84 19.14 29.52
C GLN A 768 -48.28 17.91 30.32
N ARG A 769 -48.50 18.11 31.62
CA ARG A 769 -49.09 17.14 32.53
C ARG A 769 -50.48 16.77 32.02
N SER A 770 -50.63 15.56 31.47
CA SER A 770 -51.90 14.88 31.45
C SER A 770 -52.16 14.33 32.86
N VAL A 771 -53.05 15.00 33.57
CA VAL A 771 -53.70 14.46 34.77
C VAL A 771 -54.59 13.29 34.31
N ALA A 772 -54.25 12.09 34.75
CA ALA A 772 -55.20 10.98 34.80
C ALA A 772 -55.82 10.96 36.19
N THR A 773 -57.12 11.26 36.27
CA THR A 773 -58.00 10.79 37.33
C THR A 773 -58.40 9.34 37.05
N MET A 774 -58.62 8.61 38.15
CA MET A 774 -59.39 7.35 38.23
C MET A 774 -60.69 7.37 37.43
#